data_AF-A0AAW8CIW2-F1
#
_entry.id   AF-A0AAW8CIW2-F1
#
_cell.length_a   1.000
_cell.length_b   1.000
_cell.length_c   1.000
_cell.angle_alpha   90.00
_cell.angle_beta   90.00
_cell.angle_gamma   90.00
#
_symmetry.space_group_name_H-M   'P 1'
#
loop_
_entity.id
_entity.type
_entity.pdbx_description
1 polymer ?
#
loop_
_entity_poly.entity_id
_entity_poly.type
_entity_poly.pdbx_seq_one_letter_code
_entity_poly.pdbx_strand_id
1 'polypeptide(L)'
;MKQHTTSVKNTLSSNINMLGNFLGETIQDAQGSEILDLIENIRMLSRASRAGDEKSREQLLDTLSTISTENVLPVARAFNQFLNLTNIAEQYQMIARNSNQSSFGERSLGKLFERLKEENVPVEKVVQTVEKLLIELVLTAHPTEVTRRSLVGKHVEINRCLSRLEHNDLPEPEVIRLKRRLMQMIALAWHTNEIRTQRPTPIDEAKWGMAVIESSLWKAVPEFCRQLNFHLEKNFGVQHNVGLTPIRFSSWMGGDRDGNPFVTHETTRTVLAMSRRKAAELFLNDIRELADELSIVECTPEFSEKYGLHLEPYRVVVKELRAKLINTVAYYTEVLDGKDLTVHKDEIISSDEQLWEPLYDCYQSLHSCGMRIVANGELLNTLRRIRCFGIGLSRLDIRQESTRHEMAIAEITRYIGLGDYSQWSEEDKQAFLVRELNSRRPLIPTNWTPSADTKEILDTCKVVAEQPEGVISAYVISMAREASDVLAVHLLLKEADCKPSIPVAPLFETLDDLDRCESVMTQLFNIGWYRGIIANKQMVMIGYSDSAKDAGMLAASWSQYKAQEALVNLAEKNGIELTLFHGRGGTIGRGGAPAHAALFSQPPRSLKNGLRVTEQGEMIRFKLGLPIVALESLELYASAILEANIFPPPEPKQAWREMMEKGSDISCEAYRNIVRGEADFVPYFRSATPELELGKLPLGSRPAKRNPNGGVESLRAIPWIFAWMQNRLMLPAWLGAGTALRQLMDEGDKALLSEMCSEWPFFSTRIGMLEMVFTKADLWLAEHYDQRLVDPKLHNLGKTLRAQLQSDIDTIMELAHHDSLMGDLPEVVESIRLRNVYTDPLNLLQVELLHRLRNQDEENRDPILEQALMITITGIAAGMRNTG
;
A
#
# COMPACT_ATOMS: atom_id res chain seq x y z
N MET A 1 -3.19 -17.18 31.24
CA MET A 1 -2.73 -15.89 30.69
C MET A 1 -1.36 -15.45 31.22
N LYS A 2 -1.17 -15.12 32.52
CA LYS A 2 0.10 -14.57 33.05
C LYS A 2 1.38 -15.39 32.78
N GLN A 3 1.36 -16.73 32.83
CA GLN A 3 2.55 -17.55 32.53
C GLN A 3 2.90 -17.63 31.03
N HIS A 4 1.92 -17.45 30.14
CA HIS A 4 2.13 -17.54 28.68
C HIS A 4 2.66 -16.23 28.08
N THR A 5 2.19 -15.07 28.58
CA THR A 5 2.72 -13.76 28.18
C THR A 5 4.22 -13.64 28.50
N THR A 6 4.69 -14.30 29.57
CA THR A 6 6.11 -14.38 29.94
C THR A 6 6.91 -15.26 28.97
N SER A 7 6.35 -16.36 28.48
CA SER A 7 7.01 -17.27 27.53
C SER A 7 7.22 -16.62 26.15
N VAL A 8 6.24 -15.87 25.65
CA VAL A 8 6.32 -15.18 24.34
C VAL A 8 7.29 -14.00 24.38
N LYS A 9 7.29 -13.20 25.46
CA LYS A 9 8.24 -12.09 25.66
C LYS A 9 9.71 -12.55 25.71
N ASN A 10 9.96 -13.77 26.17
CA ASN A 10 11.30 -14.34 26.25
C ASN A 10 11.89 -14.68 24.87
N THR A 11 11.07 -15.11 23.90
CA THR A 11 11.55 -15.49 22.55
C THR A 11 11.94 -14.28 21.71
N LEU A 12 11.10 -13.24 21.66
CA LEU A 12 11.40 -12.00 20.93
C LEU A 12 12.67 -11.33 21.45
N SER A 13 12.79 -11.17 22.78
CA SER A 13 13.97 -10.57 23.40
C SER A 13 15.23 -11.40 23.15
N SER A 14 15.12 -12.73 23.17
CA SER A 14 16.22 -13.64 22.85
C SER A 14 16.69 -13.48 21.39
N ASN A 15 15.76 -13.43 20.44
CA ASN A 15 16.08 -13.23 19.02
C ASN A 15 16.73 -11.86 18.77
N ILE A 16 16.19 -10.78 19.36
CA ILE A 16 16.78 -9.44 19.25
C ILE A 16 18.21 -9.41 19.81
N ASN A 17 18.42 -10.02 20.98
CA ASN A 17 19.74 -10.09 21.60
C ASN A 17 20.73 -10.91 20.76
N MET A 18 20.31 -12.07 20.24
CA MET A 18 21.16 -12.90 19.38
C MET A 18 21.56 -12.16 18.09
N LEU A 19 20.60 -11.54 17.39
CA LEU A 19 20.88 -10.79 16.17
C LEU A 19 21.75 -9.56 16.46
N GLY A 20 21.51 -8.89 17.59
CA GLY A 20 22.32 -7.76 18.04
C GLY A 20 23.76 -8.15 18.35
N ASN A 21 23.98 -9.30 19.01
CA ASN A 21 25.32 -9.82 19.29
C ASN A 21 26.08 -10.16 18.00
N PHE A 22 25.43 -10.83 17.05
CA PHE A 22 26.04 -11.13 15.75
C PHE A 22 26.39 -9.87 14.95
N LEU A 23 25.57 -8.82 15.04
CA LEU A 23 25.90 -7.52 14.46
C LEU A 23 27.08 -6.87 15.19
N GLY A 24 27.13 -6.93 16.52
CA GLY A 24 28.26 -6.44 17.31
C GLY A 24 29.59 -7.12 16.94
N GLU A 25 29.61 -8.46 16.86
CA GLU A 25 30.76 -9.24 16.40
C GLU A 25 31.20 -8.81 14.99
N THR A 26 30.24 -8.63 14.08
CA THR A 26 30.51 -8.17 12.70
C THR A 26 31.13 -6.76 12.69
N ILE A 27 30.64 -5.84 13.52
CA ILE A 27 31.16 -4.47 13.61
C ILE A 27 32.58 -4.48 14.20
N GLN A 28 32.80 -5.27 15.25
CA GLN A 28 34.11 -5.41 15.87
C GLN A 28 35.16 -5.91 14.88
N ASP A 29 34.83 -6.94 14.10
CA ASP A 29 35.72 -7.49 13.07
C ASP A 29 35.97 -6.49 11.92
N ALA A 30 34.96 -5.70 11.55
CA ALA A 30 35.04 -4.79 10.41
C ALA A 30 35.70 -3.44 10.71
N GLN A 31 35.50 -2.89 11.91
CA GLN A 31 35.84 -1.51 12.26
C GLN A 31 36.53 -1.36 13.62
N GLY A 32 36.81 -2.46 14.32
CA GLY A 32 37.50 -2.46 15.62
C GLY A 32 36.58 -2.28 16.82
N SER A 33 37.12 -2.54 18.01
CA SER A 33 36.37 -2.48 19.27
C SER A 33 35.95 -1.05 19.64
N GLU A 34 36.76 -0.04 19.30
CA GLU A 34 36.48 1.36 19.65
C GLU A 34 35.15 1.86 19.07
N ILE A 35 34.84 1.49 17.82
CA ILE A 35 33.56 1.84 17.18
C ILE A 35 32.39 1.09 17.81
N LEU A 36 32.57 -0.19 18.14
CA LEU A 36 31.54 -0.96 18.83
C LEU A 36 31.24 -0.37 20.23
N ASP A 37 32.28 0.00 20.98
CA ASP A 37 32.16 0.61 22.30
C ASP A 37 31.42 1.96 22.21
N LEU A 38 31.71 2.78 21.19
CA LEU A 38 30.97 4.02 20.93
C LEU A 38 29.48 3.74 20.67
N ILE A 39 29.16 2.76 19.82
CA ILE A 39 27.78 2.40 19.48
C ILE A 39 27.01 1.87 20.70
N GLU A 40 27.61 0.98 21.48
CA GLU A 40 26.99 0.45 22.70
C GLU A 40 26.83 1.53 23.78
N ASN A 41 27.78 2.46 23.91
CA ASN A 41 27.62 3.62 24.78
C ASN A 41 26.41 4.48 24.37
N ILE A 42 26.30 4.84 23.09
CA ILE A 42 25.15 5.61 22.57
C ILE A 42 23.83 4.85 22.83
N ARG A 43 23.81 3.53 22.63
CA ARG A 43 22.63 2.69 22.87
C ARG A 43 22.22 2.65 24.34
N MET A 44 23.19 2.49 25.26
CA MET A 44 22.94 2.51 26.71
C MET A 44 22.41 3.86 27.17
N LEU A 45 23.04 4.96 26.73
CA LEU A 45 22.62 6.32 27.04
C LEU A 45 21.21 6.61 26.50
N SER A 46 20.90 6.18 25.27
CA SER A 46 19.56 6.34 24.69
C SER A 46 18.49 5.59 25.50
N ARG A 47 18.79 4.37 25.93
CA ARG A 47 17.87 3.58 26.77
C ARG A 47 17.65 4.23 28.14
N ALA A 48 18.71 4.73 28.77
CA ALA A 48 18.63 5.42 30.07
C ALA A 48 17.89 6.78 29.96
N SER A 49 18.16 7.55 28.90
CA SER A 49 17.47 8.80 28.59
C SER A 49 15.96 8.59 28.43
N ARG A 50 15.55 7.53 27.74
CA ARG A 50 14.14 7.11 27.62
C ARG A 50 13.51 6.67 28.95
N ALA A 51 14.30 6.11 29.86
CA ALA A 51 13.85 5.77 31.20
C ALA A 51 13.74 6.98 32.15
N GLY A 52 14.07 8.19 31.66
CA GLY A 52 13.95 9.45 32.40
C GLY A 52 15.27 9.99 32.96
N ASP A 53 16.43 9.40 32.64
CA ASP A 53 17.72 9.89 33.14
C ASP A 53 18.24 11.08 32.33
N GLU A 54 18.14 12.28 32.89
CA GLU A 54 18.63 13.54 32.29
C GLU A 54 20.15 13.58 32.10
N LYS A 55 20.93 12.96 32.99
CA LYS A 55 22.41 12.97 32.86
C LYS A 55 22.86 12.15 31.66
N SER A 56 22.29 10.96 31.51
CA SER A 56 22.53 10.12 30.33
C SER A 56 22.12 10.82 29.03
N ARG A 57 21.07 11.66 29.09
CA ARG A 57 20.61 12.46 27.95
C ARG A 57 21.60 13.57 27.58
N GLU A 58 22.11 14.33 28.54
CA GLU A 58 23.14 15.34 28.28
C GLU A 58 24.41 14.71 27.70
N GLN A 59 24.85 13.57 28.27
CA GLN A 59 25.99 12.82 27.75
C GLN A 59 25.77 12.30 26.32
N LEU A 60 24.56 11.85 26.00
CA LEU A 60 24.21 11.42 24.66
C LEU A 60 24.31 12.57 23.65
N LEU A 61 23.76 13.73 24.00
CA LEU A 61 23.83 14.92 23.16
C LEU A 61 25.27 15.39 22.95
N ASP A 62 26.07 15.43 24.01
CA ASP A 62 27.48 15.80 23.94
C ASP A 62 28.26 14.84 23.04
N THR A 63 28.08 13.52 23.24
CA THR A 63 28.70 12.46 22.42
C THR A 63 28.35 12.61 20.94
N LEU A 64 27.08 12.86 20.61
CA LEU A 64 26.63 13.01 19.22
C LEU A 64 27.05 14.35 18.61
N SER A 65 27.16 15.42 19.39
CA SER A 65 27.61 16.73 18.89
C SER A 65 29.11 16.75 18.58
N THR A 66 29.91 16.00 19.35
CA THR A 66 31.38 15.94 19.24
C THR A 66 31.89 14.79 18.36
N ILE A 67 30.99 13.96 17.84
CA ILE A 67 31.35 12.84 16.96
C ILE A 67 32.13 13.32 15.73
N SER A 68 33.24 12.63 15.43
CA SER A 68 34.04 12.91 14.24
C SER A 68 33.28 12.54 12.97
N THR A 69 33.53 13.25 11.86
CA THR A 69 32.91 12.97 10.56
C THR A 69 33.11 11.51 10.12
N GLU A 70 34.28 10.93 10.39
CA GLU A 70 34.62 9.54 10.07
C GLU A 70 33.72 8.52 10.81
N ASN A 71 33.27 8.85 12.02
CA ASN A 71 32.48 7.95 12.87
C ASN A 71 30.98 8.08 12.66
N VAL A 72 30.50 9.20 12.09
CA VAL A 72 29.06 9.44 11.88
C VAL A 72 28.41 8.37 11.00
N LEU A 73 29.07 7.99 9.89
CA LEU A 73 28.54 7.00 8.97
C LEU A 73 28.47 5.58 9.59
N PRO A 74 29.55 5.04 10.20
CA PRO A 74 29.48 3.81 11.00
C PRO A 74 28.34 3.77 12.01
N VAL A 75 28.16 4.84 12.79
CA VAL A 75 27.13 4.94 13.83
C VAL A 75 25.73 4.93 13.21
N ALA A 76 25.48 5.75 12.18
CA ALA A 76 24.20 5.77 11.47
C ALA A 76 23.85 4.38 10.90
N ARG A 77 24.83 3.71 10.28
CA ARG A 77 24.68 2.35 9.73
C ARG A 77 24.34 1.34 10.81
N ALA A 78 25.06 1.36 11.94
CA ALA A 78 24.84 0.43 13.02
C ALA A 78 23.40 0.54 13.57
N PHE A 79 22.95 1.74 13.93
CA PHE A 79 21.59 1.94 14.45
C PHE A 79 20.51 1.57 13.43
N ASN A 80 20.71 1.88 12.15
CA ASN A 80 19.80 1.44 11.09
C ASN A 80 19.76 -0.10 10.96
N GLN A 81 20.90 -0.79 11.06
CA GLN A 81 20.94 -2.26 11.01
C GLN A 81 20.32 -2.90 12.26
N PHE A 82 20.59 -2.39 13.47
CA PHE A 82 19.92 -2.84 14.69
C PHE A 82 18.40 -2.72 14.59
N LEU A 83 17.92 -1.60 14.04
CA LEU A 83 16.49 -1.38 13.83
C LEU A 83 15.91 -2.35 12.79
N ASN A 84 16.60 -2.58 11.67
CA ASN A 84 16.19 -3.56 10.67
C ASN A 84 16.12 -5.00 11.23
N LEU A 85 17.10 -5.39 12.04
CA LEU A 85 17.12 -6.71 12.70
C LEU A 85 16.01 -6.83 13.74
N THR A 86 15.75 -5.76 14.50
CA THR A 86 14.62 -5.69 15.45
C THR A 86 13.29 -5.84 14.73
N ASN A 87 13.11 -5.12 13.62
CA ASN A 87 11.92 -5.24 12.76
C ASN A 87 11.74 -6.67 12.23
N ILE A 88 12.83 -7.35 11.81
CA ILE A 88 12.76 -8.74 11.35
C ILE A 88 12.38 -9.69 12.49
N ALA A 89 12.95 -9.52 13.68
CA ALA A 89 12.62 -10.35 14.83
C ALA A 89 11.16 -10.15 15.28
N GLU A 90 10.64 -8.92 15.23
CA GLU A 90 9.24 -8.62 15.52
C GLU A 90 8.30 -9.21 14.47
N GLN A 91 8.59 -8.99 13.18
CA GLN A 91 7.82 -9.60 12.08
C GLN A 91 7.78 -11.11 12.23
N TYR A 92 8.92 -11.72 12.53
CA TYR A 92 9.01 -13.14 12.76
C TYR A 92 8.12 -13.61 13.92
N GLN A 93 8.17 -12.90 15.05
CA GLN A 93 7.38 -13.23 16.24
C GLN A 93 5.86 -13.18 15.98
N MET A 94 5.40 -12.26 15.13
CA MET A 94 3.99 -12.17 14.73
C MET A 94 3.50 -13.39 13.95
N ILE A 95 4.42 -14.18 13.38
CA ILE A 95 4.11 -15.31 12.48
C ILE A 95 4.57 -16.66 13.07
N ALA A 96 5.22 -16.62 14.24
CA ALA A 96 5.86 -17.78 14.84
C ALA A 96 4.82 -18.84 15.25
N ARG A 97 5.12 -20.12 15.01
CA ARG A 97 4.16 -21.23 15.23
C ARG A 97 3.71 -21.38 16.68
N ASN A 98 4.51 -20.91 17.63
CA ASN A 98 4.20 -20.97 19.06
C ASN A 98 3.27 -19.85 19.55
N SER A 99 2.86 -18.90 18.68
CA SER A 99 1.69 -18.05 18.94
C SER A 99 0.43 -18.87 18.65
N ASN A 100 0.01 -19.70 19.61
CA ASN A 100 -1.16 -20.61 19.49
C ASN A 100 -2.54 -19.90 19.40
N GLN A 101 -2.57 -18.62 19.03
CA GLN A 101 -3.75 -17.92 18.56
C GLN A 101 -3.32 -17.24 17.24
N SER A 102 -4.16 -17.32 16.21
CA SER A 102 -4.00 -16.42 15.05
C SER A 102 -3.74 -15.01 15.60
N SER A 103 -2.77 -14.29 15.07
CA SER A 103 -2.35 -12.95 15.54
C SER A 103 -3.49 -11.90 15.57
N PHE A 104 -4.68 -12.28 15.10
CA PHE A 104 -5.90 -11.49 15.04
C PHE A 104 -7.02 -11.95 16.00
N GLY A 105 -6.83 -13.02 16.77
CA GLY A 105 -7.83 -13.56 17.71
C GLY A 105 -9.21 -13.80 17.06
N GLU A 106 -10.24 -13.17 17.62
CA GLU A 106 -11.64 -13.22 17.13
C GLU A 106 -11.84 -12.69 15.71
N ARG A 107 -10.89 -11.91 15.17
CA ARG A 107 -10.99 -11.32 13.82
C ARG A 107 -10.50 -12.25 12.71
N SER A 108 -10.02 -13.44 13.06
CA SER A 108 -9.57 -14.44 12.07
C SER A 108 -10.73 -15.00 11.27
N LEU A 109 -10.44 -15.41 10.03
CA LEU A 109 -11.43 -16.02 9.14
C LEU A 109 -12.09 -17.25 9.78
N GLY A 110 -11.29 -18.12 10.42
CA GLY A 110 -11.82 -19.30 11.11
C GLY A 110 -12.80 -18.95 12.24
N LYS A 111 -12.51 -17.93 13.05
CA LYS A 111 -13.39 -17.47 14.13
C LYS A 111 -14.68 -16.85 13.62
N LEU A 112 -14.60 -16.07 12.54
CA LEU A 112 -15.80 -15.55 11.88
C LEU A 112 -16.73 -16.68 11.45
N PHE A 113 -16.22 -17.72 10.79
CA PHE A 113 -17.06 -18.85 10.35
C PHE A 113 -17.65 -19.65 11.51
N GLU A 114 -16.91 -19.81 12.62
CA GLU A 114 -17.45 -20.41 13.85
C GLU A 114 -18.61 -19.56 14.40
N ARG A 115 -18.42 -18.24 14.50
CA ARG A 115 -19.46 -17.31 14.97
C ARG A 115 -20.69 -17.28 14.05
N LEU A 116 -20.49 -17.26 12.73
CA LEU A 116 -21.59 -17.31 11.74
C LEU A 116 -22.46 -18.56 11.92
N LYS A 117 -21.83 -19.69 12.28
CA LYS A 117 -22.53 -20.95 12.58
C LYS A 117 -23.28 -20.87 13.91
N GLU A 118 -22.64 -20.35 14.96
CA GLU A 118 -23.24 -20.17 16.28
C GLU A 118 -24.46 -19.23 16.25
N GLU A 119 -24.40 -18.17 15.45
CA GLU A 119 -25.49 -17.22 15.22
C GLU A 119 -26.56 -17.72 14.24
N ASN A 120 -26.44 -18.97 13.75
CA ASN A 120 -27.39 -19.61 12.82
C ASN A 120 -27.63 -18.81 11.52
N VAL A 121 -26.58 -18.21 10.95
CA VAL A 121 -26.69 -17.54 9.65
C VAL A 121 -27.01 -18.58 8.56
N PRO A 122 -28.01 -18.34 7.68
CA PRO A 122 -28.36 -19.28 6.62
C PRO A 122 -27.19 -19.60 5.68
N VAL A 123 -27.02 -20.89 5.35
CA VAL A 123 -25.92 -21.37 4.50
C VAL A 123 -25.90 -20.67 3.16
N GLU A 124 -27.07 -20.45 2.57
CA GLU A 124 -27.23 -19.78 1.27
C GLU A 124 -26.72 -18.35 1.32
N LYS A 125 -26.97 -17.62 2.43
CA LYS A 125 -26.46 -16.25 2.62
C LYS A 125 -24.93 -16.25 2.71
N VAL A 126 -24.34 -17.21 3.43
CA VAL A 126 -22.88 -17.34 3.54
C VAL A 126 -22.26 -17.64 2.17
N VAL A 127 -22.79 -18.63 1.44
CA VAL A 127 -22.30 -19.02 0.10
C VAL A 127 -22.39 -17.84 -0.87
N GLN A 128 -23.53 -17.17 -0.95
CA GLN A 128 -23.70 -16.00 -1.82
C GLN A 128 -22.73 -14.86 -1.49
N THR A 129 -22.43 -14.66 -0.21
CA THR A 129 -21.48 -13.62 0.21
C THR A 129 -20.05 -14.02 -0.15
N VAL A 130 -19.68 -15.30 0.00
CA VAL A 130 -18.36 -15.81 -0.40
C VAL A 130 -18.18 -15.80 -1.92
N GLU A 131 -19.21 -16.13 -2.70
CA GLU A 131 -19.16 -16.08 -4.17
C GLU A 131 -18.95 -14.66 -4.70
N LYS A 132 -19.39 -13.65 -3.95
CA LYS A 132 -19.17 -12.23 -4.25
C LYS A 132 -17.94 -11.63 -3.58
N LEU A 133 -17.20 -12.40 -2.78
CA LEU A 133 -15.99 -11.91 -2.15
C LEU A 133 -14.99 -11.52 -3.24
N LEU A 134 -14.54 -10.26 -3.19
CA LEU A 134 -13.49 -9.76 -4.07
C LEU A 134 -12.57 -8.86 -3.26
N ILE A 135 -11.28 -9.18 -3.27
CA ILE A 135 -10.20 -8.42 -2.67
C ILE A 135 -9.24 -8.07 -3.79
N GLU A 136 -9.27 -6.81 -4.23
CA GLU A 136 -8.35 -6.29 -5.23
C GLU A 136 -7.32 -5.37 -4.60
N LEU A 137 -6.07 -5.87 -4.54
CA LEU A 137 -4.95 -5.14 -3.98
C LEU A 137 -4.16 -4.48 -5.11
N VAL A 138 -4.06 -3.16 -5.07
CA VAL A 138 -3.34 -2.36 -6.06
C VAL A 138 -1.94 -2.06 -5.55
N LEU A 139 -0.95 -2.79 -6.06
CA LEU A 139 0.45 -2.66 -5.68
C LEU A 139 1.03 -1.36 -6.21
N THR A 140 1.72 -0.63 -5.33
CA THR A 140 2.35 0.63 -5.70
C THR A 140 3.85 0.66 -5.45
N ALA A 141 4.54 1.55 -6.18
CA ALA A 141 5.95 1.81 -5.94
C ALA A 141 6.17 2.27 -4.51
N HIS A 142 7.23 1.76 -3.88
CA HIS A 142 7.66 2.19 -2.56
C HIS A 142 8.27 3.60 -2.67
N PRO A 143 7.58 4.64 -2.16
CA PRO A 143 7.94 6.02 -2.40
C PRO A 143 9.29 6.38 -1.77
N THR A 144 9.67 5.66 -0.73
CA THR A 144 10.86 5.91 0.09
C THR A 144 11.84 4.74 0.14
N GLU A 145 11.79 3.78 -0.79
CA GLU A 145 12.70 2.61 -0.77
C GLU A 145 14.06 3.05 -1.31
N VAL A 146 14.86 3.59 -0.39
CA VAL A 146 16.27 3.88 -0.57
C VAL A 146 17.09 2.58 -0.51
N THR A 147 16.55 1.55 0.17
CA THR A 147 17.19 0.26 0.40
C THR A 147 17.32 -0.59 -0.88
N ARG A 148 18.52 -1.15 -1.09
CA ARG A 148 18.80 -1.97 -2.28
C ARG A 148 18.09 -3.33 -2.22
N ARG A 149 17.68 -3.86 -3.38
CA ARG A 149 17.11 -5.23 -3.53
C ARG A 149 17.98 -6.31 -2.91
N SER A 150 19.30 -6.14 -2.98
CA SER A 150 20.27 -7.07 -2.40
C SER A 150 20.18 -7.16 -0.87
N LEU A 151 19.68 -6.14 -0.17
CA LEU A 151 19.43 -6.18 1.28
C LEU A 151 18.10 -6.85 1.59
N VAL A 152 17.05 -6.57 0.81
CA VAL A 152 15.74 -7.23 0.97
C VAL A 152 15.88 -8.74 0.92
N GLY A 153 16.62 -9.28 -0.06
CA GLY A 153 16.89 -10.73 -0.16
C GLY A 153 17.61 -11.30 1.07
N LYS A 154 18.52 -10.54 1.69
CA LYS A 154 19.19 -10.95 2.93
C LYS A 154 18.23 -10.98 4.10
N HIS A 155 17.34 -10.00 4.23
CA HIS A 155 16.33 -9.96 5.29
C HIS A 155 15.37 -11.15 5.23
N VAL A 156 14.95 -11.56 4.02
CA VAL A 156 14.13 -12.76 3.82
C VAL A 156 14.87 -14.02 4.29
N GLU A 157 16.15 -14.15 3.96
CA GLU A 157 16.97 -15.29 4.38
C GLU A 157 17.24 -15.30 5.90
N ILE A 158 17.42 -14.12 6.52
CA ILE A 158 17.50 -14.00 7.99
C ILE A 158 16.21 -14.53 8.62
N ASN A 159 15.04 -14.10 8.12
CA ASN A 159 13.76 -14.57 8.62
C ASN A 159 13.59 -16.09 8.46
N ARG A 160 14.02 -16.64 7.32
CA ARG A 160 14.02 -18.10 7.07
C ARG A 160 14.88 -18.86 8.08
N CYS A 161 16.06 -18.32 8.43
CA CYS A 161 16.93 -18.94 9.40
C CYS A 161 16.33 -18.89 10.82
N LEU A 162 15.72 -17.76 11.21
CA LEU A 162 14.99 -17.65 12.49
C LEU A 162 13.84 -18.67 12.57
N SER A 163 13.06 -18.80 11.50
CA SER A 163 11.97 -19.78 11.39
C SER A 163 12.43 -21.22 11.58
N ARG A 164 13.60 -21.56 11.05
CA ARG A 164 14.16 -22.91 11.24
C ARG A 164 14.67 -23.10 12.67
N LEU A 165 15.32 -22.10 13.26
CA LEU A 165 15.89 -22.19 14.61
C LEU A 165 14.84 -22.38 15.72
N GLU A 166 13.56 -22.12 15.46
CA GLU A 166 12.47 -22.40 16.42
C GLU A 166 12.14 -23.89 16.60
N HIS A 167 12.61 -24.74 15.71
CA HIS A 167 12.40 -26.18 15.83
C HIS A 167 13.18 -26.73 17.03
N ASN A 168 12.45 -27.14 18.07
CA ASN A 168 13.01 -27.68 19.33
C ASN A 168 13.73 -29.02 19.13
N ASP A 169 13.53 -29.67 17.99
CA ASP A 169 14.05 -30.99 17.61
C ASP A 169 15.28 -30.92 16.68
N LEU A 170 15.87 -29.73 16.48
CA LEU A 170 17.04 -29.59 15.62
C LEU A 170 18.31 -30.24 16.23
N PRO A 171 19.03 -31.06 15.45
CA PRO A 171 20.37 -31.51 15.84
C PRO A 171 21.34 -30.34 16.02
N GLU A 172 22.24 -30.43 17.00
CA GLU A 172 23.24 -29.38 17.29
C GLU A 172 24.05 -28.92 16.06
N PRO A 173 24.54 -29.80 15.16
CA PRO A 173 25.23 -29.38 13.93
C PRO A 173 24.38 -28.51 13.01
N GLU A 174 23.06 -28.73 12.98
CA GLU A 174 22.14 -27.94 12.18
C GLU A 174 21.91 -26.55 12.78
N VAL A 175 21.77 -26.46 14.10
CA VAL A 175 21.70 -25.18 14.83
C VAL A 175 22.96 -24.34 14.56
N ILE A 176 24.15 -24.95 14.65
CA ILE A 176 25.43 -24.28 14.35
C ILE A 176 25.46 -23.78 12.90
N ARG A 177 25.02 -24.61 11.94
CA ARG A 177 24.96 -24.22 10.52
C ARG A 177 24.02 -23.03 10.30
N LEU A 178 22.85 -23.02 10.93
CA LEU A 178 21.87 -21.94 10.82
C LEU A 178 22.38 -20.64 11.46
N LYS A 179 22.96 -20.71 12.67
CA LYS A 179 23.58 -19.53 13.32
C LYS A 179 24.72 -18.96 12.48
N ARG A 180 25.60 -19.80 11.93
CA ARG A 180 26.65 -19.35 10.99
C ARG A 180 26.06 -18.70 9.75
N ARG A 181 24.98 -19.23 9.19
CA ARG A 181 24.29 -18.60 8.04
C ARG A 181 23.69 -17.25 8.41
N LEU A 182 23.11 -17.11 9.61
CA LEU A 182 22.63 -15.82 10.12
C LEU A 182 23.76 -14.80 10.22
N MET A 183 24.88 -15.17 10.86
CA MET A 183 26.07 -14.31 10.95
C MET A 183 26.55 -13.88 9.57
N GLN A 184 26.61 -14.81 8.60
CA GLN A 184 26.96 -14.49 7.21
C GLN A 184 25.98 -13.47 6.59
N MET A 185 24.67 -13.62 6.79
CA MET A 185 23.69 -12.68 6.23
C MET A 185 23.79 -11.30 6.85
N ILE A 186 24.07 -11.23 8.16
CA ILE A 186 24.29 -9.97 8.89
C ILE A 186 25.58 -9.30 8.40
N ALA A 187 26.68 -10.05 8.29
CA ALA A 187 27.94 -9.54 7.74
C ALA A 187 27.78 -9.05 6.29
N LEU A 188 27.10 -9.81 5.44
CA LEU A 188 26.83 -9.38 4.08
C LEU A 188 25.93 -8.13 4.05
N ALA A 189 24.97 -7.98 4.97
CA ALA A 189 24.16 -6.78 5.06
C ALA A 189 25.01 -5.57 5.48
N TRP A 190 25.89 -5.75 6.47
CA TRP A 190 26.84 -4.74 6.93
C TRP A 190 27.85 -4.30 5.87
N HIS A 191 28.30 -5.18 4.99
CA HIS A 191 29.23 -4.82 3.90
C HIS A 191 28.52 -4.43 2.58
N THR A 192 27.18 -4.40 2.57
CA THR A 192 26.41 -3.92 1.41
C THR A 192 25.95 -2.48 1.65
N ASN A 193 26.23 -1.57 0.72
CA ASN A 193 25.70 -0.20 0.79
C ASN A 193 24.16 -0.21 0.91
N GLU A 194 23.64 0.49 1.92
CA GLU A 194 22.21 0.59 2.19
C GLU A 194 21.49 1.37 1.12
N ILE A 195 22.12 2.44 0.62
CA ILE A 195 21.49 3.45 -0.20
C ILE A 195 21.77 3.24 -1.69
N ARG A 196 20.75 3.49 -2.51
CA ARG A 196 20.90 3.65 -3.96
C ARG A 196 21.66 4.94 -4.27
N THR A 197 22.60 4.86 -5.21
CA THR A 197 23.31 6.03 -5.73
C THR A 197 22.54 6.74 -6.83
N GLN A 198 21.59 6.06 -7.46
CA GLN A 198 20.74 6.59 -8.52
C GLN A 198 19.27 6.36 -8.20
N ARG A 199 18.44 7.30 -8.64
CA ARG A 199 16.98 7.23 -8.51
C ARG A 199 16.45 6.03 -9.31
N PRO A 200 15.56 5.20 -8.74
CA PRO A 200 15.03 4.05 -9.47
C PRO A 200 14.21 4.50 -10.68
N THR A 201 14.32 3.76 -11.78
CA THR A 201 13.44 3.96 -12.93
C THR A 201 12.05 3.36 -12.66
N PRO A 202 10.99 3.81 -13.34
CA PRO A 202 9.68 3.15 -13.24
C PRO A 202 9.72 1.65 -13.58
N ILE A 203 10.63 1.24 -14.47
CA ILE A 203 10.87 -0.16 -14.81
C ILE A 203 11.42 -0.94 -13.61
N ASP A 204 12.34 -0.35 -12.84
CA ASP A 204 12.87 -0.98 -11.62
C ASP A 204 11.81 -1.15 -10.54
N GLU A 205 10.91 -0.18 -10.42
CA GLU A 205 9.75 -0.26 -9.52
C GLU A 205 8.83 -1.42 -9.95
N ALA A 206 8.52 -1.54 -11.24
CA ALA A 206 7.72 -2.65 -11.76
C ALA A 206 8.36 -4.03 -11.51
N LYS A 207 9.69 -4.17 -11.73
CA LYS A 207 10.43 -5.41 -11.42
C LYS A 207 10.31 -5.82 -9.95
N TRP A 208 10.30 -4.84 -9.05
CA TRP A 208 10.15 -5.10 -7.62
C TRP A 208 8.75 -5.63 -7.29
N GLY A 209 7.69 -5.04 -7.85
CA GLY A 209 6.32 -5.54 -7.69
C GLY A 209 6.17 -6.98 -8.18
N MET A 210 6.74 -7.30 -9.35
CA MET A 210 6.76 -8.66 -9.89
C MET A 210 7.49 -9.66 -8.99
N ALA A 211 8.59 -9.22 -8.35
CA ALA A 211 9.35 -10.07 -7.44
C ALA A 211 8.53 -10.44 -6.19
N VAL A 212 7.71 -9.52 -5.66
CA VAL A 212 6.80 -9.81 -4.54
C VAL A 212 5.76 -10.86 -4.94
N ILE A 213 5.23 -10.76 -6.17
CA ILE A 213 4.29 -11.76 -6.68
C ILE A 213 4.95 -13.14 -6.71
N GLU A 214 6.11 -13.25 -7.34
CA GLU A 214 6.87 -14.51 -7.46
C GLU A 214 7.25 -15.12 -6.10
N SER A 215 7.82 -14.34 -5.19
CA SER A 215 8.39 -14.88 -3.96
C SER A 215 7.35 -15.19 -2.88
N SER A 216 6.20 -14.51 -2.94
CA SER A 216 5.20 -14.51 -1.86
C SER A 216 3.80 -14.85 -2.36
N LEU A 217 3.22 -14.00 -3.20
CA LEU A 217 1.79 -14.07 -3.54
C LEU A 217 1.44 -15.29 -4.39
N TRP A 218 2.37 -15.77 -5.23
CA TRP A 218 2.23 -16.98 -6.03
C TRP A 218 1.96 -18.23 -5.16
N LYS A 219 2.43 -18.22 -3.91
CA LYS A 219 2.22 -19.29 -2.92
C LYS A 219 1.05 -18.99 -1.98
N ALA A 220 0.92 -17.74 -1.54
CA ALA A 220 -0.09 -17.35 -0.56
C ALA A 220 -1.53 -17.46 -1.10
N VAL A 221 -1.77 -17.10 -2.36
CA VAL A 221 -3.13 -17.06 -2.94
C VAL A 221 -3.78 -18.44 -3.04
N PRO A 222 -3.11 -19.48 -3.58
CA PRO A 222 -3.67 -20.82 -3.57
C PRO A 222 -3.98 -21.35 -2.16
N GLU A 223 -3.13 -21.02 -1.19
CA GLU A 223 -3.31 -21.44 0.19
C GLU A 223 -4.47 -20.71 0.87
N PHE A 224 -4.62 -19.41 0.65
CA PHE A 224 -5.79 -18.64 1.09
C PHE A 224 -7.10 -19.26 0.59
N CYS A 225 -7.16 -19.58 -0.70
CA CYS A 225 -8.36 -20.23 -1.27
C CYS A 225 -8.59 -21.63 -0.66
N ARG A 226 -7.53 -22.32 -0.23
CA ARG A 226 -7.64 -23.63 0.44
C ARG A 226 -8.21 -23.46 1.85
N GLN A 227 -7.73 -22.47 2.61
CA GLN A 227 -8.23 -22.15 3.94
C GLN A 227 -9.68 -21.66 3.92
N LEU A 228 -10.03 -20.79 2.97
CA LEU A 228 -11.42 -20.36 2.75
C LEU A 228 -12.36 -21.55 2.50
N ASN A 229 -11.97 -22.48 1.61
CA ASN A 229 -12.75 -23.69 1.36
C ASN A 229 -12.84 -24.60 2.59
N PHE A 230 -11.74 -24.75 3.34
CA PHE A 230 -11.70 -25.55 4.56
C PHE A 230 -12.69 -25.02 5.61
N HIS A 231 -12.75 -23.71 5.83
CA HIS A 231 -13.67 -23.10 6.80
C HIS A 231 -15.14 -23.20 6.36
N LEU A 232 -15.42 -23.09 5.05
CA LEU A 232 -16.75 -23.37 4.49
C LEU A 232 -17.18 -24.82 4.74
N GLU A 233 -16.32 -25.79 4.40
CA GLU A 233 -16.63 -27.21 4.52
C GLU A 233 -16.78 -27.63 5.98
N LYS A 234 -15.85 -27.22 6.86
CA LYS A 234 -15.88 -27.53 8.30
C LYS A 234 -17.14 -27.02 8.98
N ASN A 235 -17.57 -25.80 8.66
CA ASN A 235 -18.66 -25.14 9.40
C ASN A 235 -20.04 -25.38 8.77
N PHE A 236 -20.11 -25.42 7.44
CA PHE A 236 -21.37 -25.45 6.68
C PHE A 236 -21.53 -26.67 5.75
N GLY A 237 -20.52 -27.53 5.61
CA GLY A 237 -20.60 -28.75 4.79
C GLY A 237 -20.65 -28.51 3.29
N VAL A 238 -20.28 -27.32 2.83
CA VAL A 238 -20.30 -26.90 1.41
C VAL A 238 -18.91 -26.44 0.96
N GLN A 239 -18.67 -26.48 -0.35
CA GLN A 239 -17.43 -26.03 -0.98
C GLN A 239 -17.73 -24.92 -1.98
N HIS A 240 -16.77 -24.01 -2.18
CA HIS A 240 -16.91 -22.98 -3.22
C HIS A 240 -16.50 -23.51 -4.59
N ASN A 241 -16.91 -22.82 -5.66
CA ASN A 241 -16.54 -23.19 -7.03
C ASN A 241 -15.01 -23.08 -7.24
N VAL A 242 -14.43 -24.03 -7.98
CA VAL A 242 -13.02 -24.02 -8.41
C VAL A 242 -12.65 -22.74 -9.16
N GLY A 243 -13.61 -22.18 -9.93
CA GLY A 243 -13.46 -20.93 -10.67
C GLY A 243 -13.63 -19.65 -9.84
N LEU A 244 -13.82 -19.73 -8.53
CA LEU A 244 -13.94 -18.54 -7.67
C LEU A 244 -12.69 -17.64 -7.82
N THR A 245 -12.90 -16.34 -7.98
CA THR A 245 -11.83 -15.35 -8.12
C THR A 245 -11.83 -14.37 -6.94
N PRO A 246 -11.55 -14.81 -5.70
CA PRO A 246 -11.75 -13.95 -4.54
C PRO A 246 -10.65 -12.88 -4.41
N ILE A 247 -9.50 -13.07 -5.07
CA ILE A 247 -8.35 -12.19 -5.02
C ILE A 247 -7.96 -11.72 -6.41
N ARG A 248 -7.64 -10.43 -6.56
CA ARG A 248 -7.04 -9.84 -7.76
C ARG A 248 -5.87 -8.93 -7.37
N PHE A 249 -4.86 -8.89 -8.22
CA PHE A 249 -3.76 -7.95 -8.07
C PHE A 249 -3.71 -6.99 -9.26
N SER A 250 -3.68 -5.71 -8.93
CA SER A 250 -3.45 -4.62 -9.87
C SER A 250 -2.13 -3.92 -9.51
N SER A 251 -1.61 -3.09 -10.41
CA SER A 251 -0.40 -2.31 -10.18
C SER A 251 -0.50 -0.90 -10.75
N TRP A 252 0.15 0.04 -10.09
CA TRP A 252 0.40 1.40 -10.61
C TRP A 252 1.79 1.57 -11.22
N MET A 253 2.69 0.60 -11.01
CA MET A 253 4.09 0.70 -11.41
C MET A 253 4.19 0.59 -12.95
N GLY A 254 4.51 1.70 -13.61
CA GLY A 254 4.52 1.80 -15.08
C GLY A 254 3.22 2.30 -15.71
N GLY A 255 2.17 2.55 -14.91
CA GLY A 255 0.87 3.05 -15.40
C GLY A 255 0.47 4.41 -14.81
N ASP A 256 0.81 4.67 -13.55
CA ASP A 256 0.54 5.94 -12.89
C ASP A 256 1.61 6.99 -13.24
N ARG A 257 1.17 7.96 -14.06
CA ARG A 257 1.95 9.07 -14.60
C ARG A 257 1.54 10.42 -14.02
N ASP A 258 0.67 10.45 -13.00
CA ASP A 258 0.25 11.68 -12.33
C ASP A 258 1.48 12.42 -11.74
N GLY A 259 1.79 13.55 -12.38
CA GLY A 259 2.97 14.36 -12.12
C GLY A 259 4.29 13.58 -12.19
N ASN A 260 4.38 12.51 -12.98
CA ASN A 260 5.61 11.75 -13.19
C ASN A 260 5.97 11.67 -14.68
N PRO A 261 6.79 12.60 -15.21
CA PRO A 261 7.14 12.62 -16.62
C PRO A 261 7.98 11.42 -17.07
N PHE A 262 8.54 10.65 -16.14
CA PHE A 262 9.32 9.45 -16.47
C PHE A 262 8.45 8.23 -16.81
N VAL A 263 7.14 8.27 -16.54
CA VAL A 263 6.19 7.22 -16.93
C VAL A 263 5.57 7.60 -18.27
N THR A 264 6.24 7.20 -19.35
CA THR A 264 5.80 7.40 -20.72
C THR A 264 4.96 6.23 -21.24
N HIS A 265 4.32 6.39 -22.39
CA HIS A 265 3.62 5.33 -23.12
C HIS A 265 4.57 4.15 -23.45
N GLU A 266 5.84 4.42 -23.76
CA GLU A 266 6.88 3.39 -23.96
C GLU A 266 7.19 2.63 -22.67
N THR A 267 7.25 3.34 -21.54
CA THR A 267 7.43 2.74 -20.21
C THR A 267 6.29 1.78 -19.91
N THR A 268 5.04 2.22 -20.13
CA THR A 268 3.83 1.39 -19.97
C THR A 268 3.89 0.15 -20.86
N ARG A 269 4.21 0.31 -22.14
CA ARG A 269 4.36 -0.80 -23.10
C ARG A 269 5.41 -1.81 -22.64
N THR A 270 6.55 -1.32 -22.17
CA THR A 270 7.66 -2.16 -21.68
C THR A 270 7.24 -2.94 -20.44
N VAL A 271 6.58 -2.30 -19.47
CA VAL A 271 6.11 -2.97 -18.25
C VAL A 271 5.06 -4.04 -18.57
N LEU A 272 4.10 -3.76 -19.46
CA LEU A 272 3.12 -4.76 -19.90
C LEU A 272 3.78 -5.99 -20.54
N ALA A 273 4.77 -5.80 -21.41
CA ALA A 273 5.53 -6.90 -22.00
C ALA A 273 6.35 -7.69 -20.95
N MET A 274 6.96 -6.98 -19.99
CA MET A 274 7.67 -7.62 -18.87
C MET A 274 6.75 -8.46 -17.99
N SER A 275 5.55 -7.97 -17.67
CA SER A 275 4.56 -8.71 -16.89
C SER A 275 4.15 -9.99 -17.58
N ARG A 276 3.89 -9.93 -18.90
CA ARG A 276 3.52 -11.12 -19.70
C ARG A 276 4.63 -12.16 -19.77
N ARG A 277 5.88 -11.71 -19.99
CA ARG A 277 7.06 -12.59 -19.94
C ARG A 277 7.17 -13.26 -18.58
N LYS A 278 7.00 -12.50 -17.50
CA LYS A 278 7.12 -13.02 -16.14
C LYS A 278 5.98 -13.97 -15.76
N ALA A 279 4.74 -13.71 -16.16
CA ALA A 279 3.64 -14.65 -16.01
C ALA A 279 3.95 -15.99 -16.71
N ALA A 280 4.43 -15.92 -17.95
CA ALA A 280 4.79 -17.10 -18.72
C ALA A 280 5.94 -17.90 -18.08
N GLU A 281 6.96 -17.24 -17.52
CA GLU A 281 8.02 -17.90 -16.74
C GLU A 281 7.48 -18.65 -15.51
N LEU A 282 6.58 -18.02 -14.76
CA LEU A 282 6.02 -18.61 -13.54
C LEU A 282 5.11 -19.80 -13.86
N PHE A 283 4.19 -19.66 -14.82
CA PHE A 283 3.37 -20.77 -15.29
C PHE A 283 4.19 -21.88 -15.93
N LEU A 284 5.29 -21.57 -16.61
CA LEU A 284 6.18 -22.59 -17.17
C LEU A 284 6.79 -23.47 -16.07
N ASN A 285 7.09 -22.90 -14.90
CA ASN A 285 7.57 -23.67 -13.76
C ASN A 285 6.47 -24.58 -13.19
N ASP A 286 5.27 -24.04 -12.96
CA ASP A 286 4.11 -24.82 -12.50
C ASP A 286 3.79 -25.99 -13.46
N ILE A 287 3.81 -25.72 -14.78
CA ILE A 287 3.54 -26.71 -15.83
C ILE A 287 4.63 -27.77 -15.92
N ARG A 288 5.90 -27.44 -15.60
CA ARG A 288 6.97 -28.44 -15.51
C ARG A 288 6.73 -29.41 -14.36
N GLU A 289 6.35 -28.91 -13.20
CA GLU A 289 6.02 -29.75 -12.03
C GLU A 289 4.81 -30.66 -12.35
N LEU A 290 3.75 -30.10 -12.94
CA LEU A 290 2.59 -30.89 -13.36
C LEU A 290 2.92 -31.96 -14.42
N ALA A 291 3.85 -31.67 -15.33
CA ALA A 291 4.25 -32.65 -16.35
C ALA A 291 4.95 -33.86 -15.72
N ASP A 292 5.70 -33.65 -14.63
CA ASP A 292 6.36 -34.74 -13.90
C ASP A 292 5.33 -35.55 -13.09
N GLU A 293 4.40 -34.89 -12.39
CA GLU A 293 3.39 -35.53 -11.54
C GLU A 293 2.28 -36.28 -12.31
N LEU A 294 1.74 -35.70 -13.38
CA LEU A 294 0.55 -36.21 -14.09
C LEU A 294 0.87 -37.34 -15.09
N SER A 295 1.52 -38.40 -14.60
CA SER A 295 1.86 -39.65 -15.31
C SER A 295 0.68 -40.64 -15.49
N ILE A 296 -0.52 -40.21 -15.15
CA ILE A 296 -1.71 -41.05 -14.99
C ILE A 296 -2.23 -41.50 -16.35
N VAL A 297 -2.61 -42.77 -16.45
CA VAL A 297 -3.12 -43.42 -17.67
C VAL A 297 -4.65 -43.30 -17.81
N GLU A 298 -5.37 -43.43 -16.69
CA GLU A 298 -6.84 -43.43 -16.69
C GLU A 298 -7.41 -42.00 -16.88
N CYS A 299 -8.25 -41.82 -17.90
CA CYS A 299 -8.97 -40.59 -18.16
C CYS A 299 -10.40 -40.87 -18.62
N THR A 300 -11.27 -39.85 -18.55
CA THR A 300 -12.64 -39.99 -19.00
C THR A 300 -12.72 -40.06 -20.54
N PRO A 301 -13.77 -40.67 -21.10
CA PRO A 301 -13.97 -40.71 -22.55
C PRO A 301 -13.93 -39.33 -23.20
N GLU A 302 -14.57 -38.34 -22.57
CA GLU A 302 -14.66 -36.95 -23.07
C GLU A 302 -13.27 -36.32 -23.18
N PHE A 303 -12.38 -36.60 -22.21
CA PHE A 303 -11.01 -36.11 -22.24
C PHE A 303 -10.22 -36.72 -23.40
N SER A 304 -10.35 -38.04 -23.60
CA SER A 304 -9.67 -38.76 -24.68
C SER A 304 -10.20 -38.40 -26.07
N GLU A 305 -11.48 -38.04 -26.19
CA GLU A 305 -12.08 -37.56 -27.43
C GLU A 305 -11.52 -36.18 -27.81
N LYS A 306 -11.36 -35.29 -26.81
CA LYS A 306 -10.84 -33.93 -27.02
C LYS A 306 -9.34 -33.90 -27.31
N TYR A 307 -8.53 -34.68 -26.59
CA TYR A 307 -7.06 -34.61 -26.65
C TYR A 307 -6.40 -35.82 -27.32
N GLY A 308 -7.17 -36.81 -27.76
CA GLY A 308 -6.68 -38.02 -28.40
C GLY A 308 -6.37 -39.16 -27.43
N LEU A 309 -6.26 -40.38 -27.98
CA LEU A 309 -5.92 -41.58 -27.24
C LEU A 309 -4.40 -41.69 -27.05
N HIS A 310 -3.95 -41.45 -25.82
CA HIS A 310 -2.54 -41.52 -25.43
C HIS A 310 -2.34 -42.39 -24.19
N LEU A 311 -1.13 -42.93 -24.00
CA LEU A 311 -0.78 -43.69 -22.80
C LEU A 311 -0.73 -42.80 -21.55
N GLU A 312 -0.30 -41.55 -21.71
CA GLU A 312 -0.22 -40.56 -20.63
C GLU A 312 -1.03 -39.30 -21.02
N PRO A 313 -2.38 -39.40 -21.05
CA PRO A 313 -3.26 -38.39 -21.64
C PRO A 313 -3.05 -36.98 -21.07
N TYR A 314 -3.01 -36.83 -19.75
CA TYR A 314 -2.82 -35.53 -19.10
C TYR A 314 -1.43 -34.93 -19.37
N ARG A 315 -0.39 -35.76 -19.41
CA ARG A 315 0.99 -35.32 -19.65
C ARG A 315 1.17 -34.78 -21.06
N VAL A 316 0.46 -35.31 -22.05
CA VAL A 316 0.48 -34.77 -23.42
C VAL A 316 -0.04 -33.34 -23.43
N VAL A 317 -1.21 -33.09 -22.82
CA VAL A 317 -1.81 -31.75 -22.72
C VAL A 317 -0.87 -30.75 -22.03
N VAL A 318 -0.30 -31.14 -20.89
CA VAL A 318 0.62 -30.27 -20.13
C VAL A 318 1.93 -30.01 -20.90
N LYS A 319 2.44 -30.99 -21.68
CA LYS A 319 3.62 -30.80 -22.53
C LYS A 319 3.36 -29.84 -23.70
N GLU A 320 2.17 -29.83 -24.28
CA GLU A 320 1.78 -28.86 -25.30
C GLU A 320 1.71 -27.44 -24.73
N LEU A 321 1.08 -27.27 -23.56
CA LEU A 321 1.09 -26.00 -22.84
C LEU A 321 2.52 -25.52 -22.53
N ARG A 322 3.39 -26.45 -22.13
CA ARG A 322 4.81 -26.16 -21.88
C ARG A 322 5.52 -25.60 -23.12
N ALA A 323 5.28 -26.18 -24.30
CA ALA A 323 5.87 -25.69 -25.55
C ALA A 323 5.38 -24.27 -25.88
N LYS A 324 4.07 -24.01 -25.77
CA LYS A 324 3.50 -22.67 -25.99
C LYS A 324 4.01 -21.64 -24.98
N LEU A 325 4.21 -22.02 -23.72
CA LEU A 325 4.79 -21.14 -22.70
C LEU A 325 6.26 -20.81 -22.99
N ILE A 326 7.06 -21.77 -23.45
CA ILE A 326 8.44 -21.52 -23.90
C ILE A 326 8.45 -20.50 -25.05
N ASN A 327 7.59 -20.69 -26.05
CA ASN A 327 7.41 -19.76 -27.16
C ASN A 327 6.97 -18.37 -26.67
N THR A 328 6.06 -18.30 -25.70
CA THR A 328 5.60 -17.04 -25.10
C THR A 328 6.74 -16.30 -24.40
N VAL A 329 7.58 -17.00 -23.63
CA VAL A 329 8.76 -16.41 -23.00
C VAL A 329 9.75 -15.90 -24.05
N ALA A 330 10.03 -16.68 -25.09
CA ALA A 330 10.92 -16.29 -26.18
C ALA A 330 10.40 -15.04 -26.91
N TYR A 331 9.13 -15.04 -27.31
CA TYR A 331 8.47 -13.92 -27.98
C TYR A 331 8.62 -12.62 -27.20
N TYR A 332 8.23 -12.59 -25.91
CA TYR A 332 8.33 -11.36 -25.12
C TYR A 332 9.77 -11.00 -24.76
N THR A 333 10.72 -11.94 -24.80
CA THR A 333 12.15 -11.63 -24.68
C THR A 333 12.63 -10.87 -25.92
N GLU A 334 12.26 -11.34 -27.12
CA GLU A 334 12.61 -10.68 -28.38
C GLU A 334 11.98 -9.28 -28.48
N VAL A 335 10.71 -9.13 -28.06
CA VAL A 335 10.02 -7.84 -27.96
C VAL A 335 10.78 -6.86 -27.06
N LEU A 336 11.20 -7.31 -25.87
CA LEU A 336 11.90 -6.45 -24.90
C LEU A 336 13.33 -6.12 -25.33
N ASP A 337 13.99 -7.03 -26.06
CA ASP A 337 15.32 -6.83 -26.63
C ASP A 337 15.30 -5.96 -27.91
N GLY A 338 14.12 -5.68 -28.47
CA GLY A 338 13.96 -4.96 -29.73
C GLY A 338 14.48 -5.74 -30.95
N LYS A 339 14.45 -7.08 -30.89
CA LYS A 339 14.89 -7.97 -31.96
C LYS A 339 13.75 -8.32 -32.92
N ASP A 340 14.10 -8.79 -34.11
CA ASP A 340 13.13 -9.40 -35.02
C ASP A 340 12.50 -10.63 -34.36
N LEU A 341 11.17 -10.73 -34.45
CA LEU A 341 10.38 -11.78 -33.83
C LEU A 341 10.56 -13.09 -34.60
N THR A 342 11.05 -14.14 -33.92
CA THR A 342 11.20 -15.48 -34.51
C THR A 342 9.98 -16.37 -34.24
N VAL A 343 9.23 -16.05 -33.18
CA VAL A 343 8.00 -16.74 -32.79
C VAL A 343 6.79 -15.94 -33.28
N HIS A 344 5.82 -16.62 -33.89
CA HIS A 344 4.58 -16.00 -34.33
C HIS A 344 3.53 -15.92 -33.21
N LYS A 345 2.59 -14.97 -33.32
CA LYS A 345 1.56 -14.71 -32.28
C LYS A 345 0.58 -15.87 -32.06
N ASP A 346 0.41 -16.75 -33.03
CA ASP A 346 -0.42 -17.96 -32.96
C ASP A 346 0.26 -19.11 -32.20
N GLU A 347 1.58 -19.03 -32.01
CA GLU A 347 2.37 -20.03 -31.28
C GLU A 347 2.51 -19.73 -29.78
N ILE A 348 1.98 -18.60 -29.32
CA ILE A 348 2.06 -18.16 -27.91
C ILE A 348 0.70 -18.28 -27.21
N ILE A 349 0.73 -18.14 -25.89
CA ILE A 349 -0.48 -17.97 -25.08
C ILE A 349 -0.81 -16.48 -25.01
N SER A 350 -2.02 -16.14 -25.44
CA SER A 350 -2.53 -14.78 -25.58
C SER A 350 -3.81 -14.48 -24.80
N SER A 351 -4.45 -15.51 -24.22
CA SER A 351 -5.55 -15.38 -23.25
C SER A 351 -5.41 -16.33 -22.07
N ASP A 352 -6.09 -16.03 -20.97
CA ASP A 352 -6.11 -16.88 -19.77
C ASP A 352 -6.83 -18.22 -20.05
N GLU A 353 -7.83 -18.22 -20.92
CA GLU A 353 -8.61 -19.39 -21.32
C GLU A 353 -7.75 -20.47 -21.98
N GLN A 354 -6.73 -20.07 -22.74
CA GLN A 354 -5.77 -21.00 -23.36
C GLN A 354 -4.94 -21.80 -22.34
N LEU A 355 -4.83 -21.30 -21.10
CA LEU A 355 -4.26 -22.05 -19.96
C LEU A 355 -5.34 -22.73 -19.12
N TRP A 356 -6.45 -22.04 -18.87
CA TRP A 356 -7.51 -22.52 -17.99
C TRP A 356 -8.20 -23.76 -18.54
N GLU A 357 -8.68 -23.73 -19.79
CA GLU A 357 -9.53 -24.80 -20.33
C GLU A 357 -8.82 -26.17 -20.29
N PRO A 358 -7.57 -26.32 -20.78
CA PRO A 358 -6.94 -27.64 -20.79
C PRO A 358 -6.62 -28.16 -19.39
N LEU A 359 -6.23 -27.27 -18.46
CA LEU A 359 -5.99 -27.67 -17.06
C LEU A 359 -7.29 -27.99 -16.31
N TYR A 360 -8.38 -27.29 -16.63
CA TYR A 360 -9.68 -27.56 -16.01
C TYR A 360 -10.28 -28.87 -16.52
N ASP A 361 -10.08 -29.20 -17.80
CA ASP A 361 -10.45 -30.52 -18.34
C ASP A 361 -9.67 -31.64 -17.63
N CYS A 362 -8.36 -31.45 -17.41
CA CYS A 362 -7.56 -32.38 -16.60
C CYS A 362 -8.16 -32.52 -15.20
N TYR A 363 -8.54 -31.41 -14.56
CA TYR A 363 -9.14 -31.40 -13.22
C TYR A 363 -10.45 -32.19 -13.18
N GLN A 364 -11.35 -31.95 -14.14
CA GLN A 364 -12.64 -32.63 -14.22
C GLN A 364 -12.45 -34.14 -14.46
N SER A 365 -11.62 -34.53 -15.41
CA SER A 365 -11.36 -35.93 -15.71
C SER A 365 -10.73 -36.67 -14.51
N LEU A 366 -9.73 -36.08 -13.86
CA LEU A 366 -9.14 -36.65 -12.64
C LEU A 366 -10.18 -36.80 -11.52
N HIS A 367 -11.08 -35.82 -11.38
CA HIS A 367 -12.13 -35.87 -10.36
C HIS A 367 -13.12 -37.01 -10.64
N SER A 368 -13.59 -37.13 -11.89
CA SER A 368 -14.52 -38.18 -12.32
C SER A 368 -13.93 -39.59 -12.24
N CYS A 369 -12.63 -39.75 -12.48
CA CYS A 369 -11.91 -41.02 -12.31
C CYS A 369 -11.52 -41.31 -10.84
N GLY A 370 -12.08 -40.60 -9.86
CA GLY A 370 -11.84 -40.86 -8.43
C GLY A 370 -10.50 -40.34 -7.89
N MET A 371 -9.72 -39.62 -8.68
CA MET A 371 -8.41 -39.07 -8.30
C MET A 371 -8.51 -37.65 -7.73
N ARG A 372 -9.54 -37.41 -6.90
CA ARG A 372 -9.81 -36.11 -6.26
C ARG A 372 -8.60 -35.55 -5.51
N ILE A 373 -7.81 -36.41 -4.86
CA ILE A 373 -6.65 -35.98 -4.05
C ILE A 373 -5.59 -35.33 -4.96
N VAL A 374 -5.34 -35.93 -6.13
CA VAL A 374 -4.40 -35.39 -7.13
C VAL A 374 -4.94 -34.10 -7.73
N ALA A 375 -6.23 -34.08 -8.14
CA ALA A 375 -6.86 -32.91 -8.72
C ALA A 375 -6.81 -31.67 -7.79
N ASN A 376 -6.94 -31.88 -6.48
CA ASN A 376 -6.92 -30.81 -5.46
C ASN A 376 -5.50 -30.43 -4.95
N GLY A 377 -4.45 -30.99 -5.58
CA GLY A 377 -3.05 -30.65 -5.32
C GLY A 377 -2.55 -29.45 -6.14
N GLU A 378 -1.40 -29.61 -6.81
CA GLU A 378 -0.77 -28.54 -7.60
C GLU A 378 -1.59 -28.11 -8.83
N LEU A 379 -2.43 -28.99 -9.37
CA LEU A 379 -3.32 -28.64 -10.48
C LEU A 379 -4.32 -27.55 -10.05
N LEU A 380 -4.95 -27.72 -8.88
CA LEU A 380 -5.85 -26.71 -8.32
C LEU A 380 -5.10 -25.42 -7.94
N ASN A 381 -3.85 -25.51 -7.46
CA ASN A 381 -3.03 -24.32 -7.22
C ASN A 381 -2.82 -23.52 -8.51
N THR A 382 -2.48 -24.21 -9.61
CA THR A 382 -2.25 -23.59 -10.92
C THR A 382 -3.52 -22.96 -11.48
N LEU A 383 -4.67 -23.64 -11.37
CA LEU A 383 -5.98 -23.09 -11.77
C LEU A 383 -6.31 -21.80 -11.00
N ARG A 384 -6.10 -21.78 -9.68
CA ARG A 384 -6.30 -20.59 -8.85
C ARG A 384 -5.36 -19.44 -9.22
N ARG A 385 -4.10 -19.75 -9.56
CA ARG A 385 -3.12 -18.75 -10.06
C ARG A 385 -3.56 -18.15 -11.39
N ILE A 386 -4.11 -18.93 -12.32
CA ILE A 386 -4.65 -18.41 -13.59
C ILE A 386 -5.76 -17.40 -13.31
N ARG A 387 -6.69 -17.72 -12.41
CA ARG A 387 -7.82 -16.84 -12.10
C ARG A 387 -7.44 -15.57 -11.33
N CYS A 388 -6.35 -15.60 -10.57
CA CYS A 388 -5.87 -14.46 -9.80
C CYS A 388 -4.93 -13.54 -10.61
N PHE A 389 -3.92 -14.15 -11.27
CA PHE A 389 -2.82 -13.42 -11.91
C PHE A 389 -2.97 -13.36 -13.43
N GLY A 390 -3.40 -14.47 -14.05
CA GLY A 390 -3.49 -14.61 -15.50
C GLY A 390 -2.16 -14.39 -16.23
N ILE A 391 -2.21 -14.34 -17.56
CA ILE A 391 -1.05 -14.06 -18.40
C ILE A 391 -0.57 -12.60 -18.29
N GLY A 392 -1.38 -11.74 -17.68
CA GLY A 392 -1.00 -10.36 -17.35
C GLY A 392 -0.13 -10.26 -16.10
N LEU A 393 0.01 -11.32 -15.29
CA LEU A 393 0.60 -11.35 -13.93
C LEU A 393 -0.14 -10.47 -12.92
N SER A 394 -0.22 -9.17 -13.19
CA SER A 394 -1.04 -8.21 -12.48
C SER A 394 -1.62 -7.24 -13.51
N ARG A 395 -2.84 -6.78 -13.25
CA ARG A 395 -3.48 -5.78 -14.13
C ARG A 395 -2.83 -4.42 -13.92
N LEU A 396 -2.82 -3.57 -14.92
CA LEU A 396 -2.23 -2.24 -14.82
C LEU A 396 -3.33 -1.17 -14.77
N ASP A 397 -3.28 -0.30 -13.75
CA ASP A 397 -4.06 0.93 -13.79
C ASP A 397 -3.29 2.00 -14.55
N ILE A 398 -3.99 2.77 -15.38
CA ILE A 398 -3.49 4.03 -15.91
C ILE A 398 -4.04 5.15 -15.04
N ARG A 399 -3.18 6.09 -14.62
CA ARG A 399 -3.61 7.25 -13.83
C ARG A 399 -3.00 8.53 -14.39
N GLN A 400 -3.83 9.54 -14.65
CA GLN A 400 -3.41 10.87 -15.12
C GLN A 400 -4.31 11.95 -14.51
N GLU A 401 -3.82 13.19 -14.39
CA GLU A 401 -4.62 14.33 -13.89
C GLU A 401 -5.57 14.90 -14.97
N SER A 402 -6.78 15.30 -14.56
CA SER A 402 -7.86 15.84 -15.41
C SER A 402 -7.41 16.98 -16.33
N THR A 403 -6.62 17.91 -15.80
CA THR A 403 -6.09 19.08 -16.55
C THR A 403 -5.34 18.66 -17.82
N ARG A 404 -4.65 17.52 -17.81
CA ARG A 404 -3.90 17.03 -18.99
C ARG A 404 -4.84 16.59 -20.10
N HIS A 405 -5.98 15.99 -19.76
CA HIS A 405 -7.02 15.62 -20.72
C HIS A 405 -7.71 16.86 -21.28
N GLU A 406 -8.06 17.80 -20.41
CA GLU A 406 -8.65 19.08 -20.82
C GLU A 406 -7.76 19.82 -21.81
N MET A 407 -6.46 19.96 -21.52
CA MET A 407 -5.51 20.63 -22.40
C MET A 407 -5.34 19.90 -23.74
N ALA A 408 -5.34 18.57 -23.74
CA ALA A 408 -5.28 17.78 -24.97
C ALA A 408 -6.51 18.03 -25.87
N ILE A 409 -7.72 18.01 -25.29
CA ILE A 409 -8.97 18.28 -26.02
C ILE A 409 -9.02 19.75 -26.47
N ALA A 410 -8.54 20.68 -25.65
CA ALA A 410 -8.42 22.08 -26.02
C ALA A 410 -7.47 22.29 -27.20
N GLU A 411 -6.34 21.58 -27.25
CA GLU A 411 -5.43 21.63 -28.39
C GLU A 411 -6.07 21.06 -29.66
N ILE A 412 -6.76 19.93 -29.55
CA ILE A 412 -7.50 19.30 -30.65
C ILE A 412 -8.55 20.29 -31.20
N THR A 413 -9.40 20.82 -30.34
CA THR A 413 -10.52 21.72 -30.72
C THR A 413 -10.03 23.03 -31.35
N ARG A 414 -8.94 23.62 -30.84
CA ARG A 414 -8.30 24.79 -31.46
C ARG A 414 -7.76 24.48 -32.85
N TYR A 415 -7.08 23.35 -33.00
CA TYR A 415 -6.48 22.96 -34.27
C TYR A 415 -7.53 22.74 -35.37
N ILE A 416 -8.66 22.10 -35.04
CA ILE A 416 -9.76 21.85 -36.00
C ILE A 416 -10.74 23.04 -36.14
N GLY A 417 -10.47 24.17 -35.48
CA GLY A 417 -11.24 25.40 -35.60
C GLY A 417 -12.61 25.40 -34.91
N LEU A 418 -12.80 24.56 -33.88
CA LEU A 418 -14.05 24.51 -33.10
C LEU A 418 -14.08 25.47 -31.90
N GLY A 419 -12.95 26.10 -31.57
CA GLY A 419 -12.80 26.99 -30.41
C GLY A 419 -11.80 26.44 -29.40
N ASP A 420 -11.83 26.96 -28.18
CA ASP A 420 -10.98 26.51 -27.09
C ASP A 420 -11.81 25.84 -25.99
N TYR A 421 -11.76 24.50 -25.94
CA TYR A 421 -12.46 23.69 -24.95
C TYR A 421 -12.20 24.13 -23.50
N SER A 422 -11.00 24.64 -23.18
CA SER A 422 -10.66 25.06 -21.82
C SER A 422 -11.41 26.31 -21.35
N GLN A 423 -11.99 27.07 -22.28
CA GLN A 423 -12.75 28.29 -22.00
C GLN A 423 -14.27 28.07 -22.03
N TRP A 424 -14.71 26.84 -22.31
CA TRP A 424 -16.14 26.50 -22.37
C TRP A 424 -16.72 26.29 -20.98
N SER A 425 -18.02 26.57 -20.85
CA SER A 425 -18.79 26.21 -19.66
C SER A 425 -18.85 24.69 -19.49
N GLU A 426 -19.12 24.21 -18.28
CA GLU A 426 -19.26 22.77 -18.04
C GLU A 426 -20.41 22.18 -18.87
N GLU A 427 -21.52 22.89 -19.04
CA GLU A 427 -22.61 22.44 -19.90
C GLU A 427 -22.18 22.33 -21.38
N ASP A 428 -21.44 23.30 -21.90
CA ASP A 428 -20.93 23.28 -23.28
C ASP A 428 -19.91 22.15 -23.49
N LYS A 429 -19.04 21.91 -22.49
CA LYS A 429 -18.10 20.78 -22.48
C LYS A 429 -18.85 19.45 -22.55
N GLN A 430 -19.83 19.22 -21.67
CA GLN A 430 -20.64 18.00 -21.70
C GLN A 430 -21.38 17.83 -23.03
N ALA A 431 -22.00 18.89 -23.54
CA ALA A 431 -22.74 18.85 -24.81
C ALA A 431 -21.83 18.48 -25.98
N PHE A 432 -20.63 19.08 -26.06
CA PHE A 432 -19.62 18.72 -27.04
C PHE A 432 -19.19 17.25 -26.91
N LEU A 433 -18.79 16.84 -25.71
CA LEU A 433 -18.27 15.48 -25.48
C LEU A 433 -19.32 14.43 -25.81
N VAL A 434 -20.56 14.58 -25.36
CA VAL A 434 -21.65 13.63 -25.67
C VAL A 434 -21.93 13.58 -27.17
N ARG A 435 -21.90 14.71 -27.88
CA ARG A 435 -22.06 14.75 -29.34
C ARG A 435 -20.94 13.98 -30.04
N GLU A 436 -19.68 14.24 -29.69
CA GLU A 436 -18.54 13.58 -30.33
C GLU A 436 -18.46 12.10 -29.93
N LEU A 437 -18.81 11.73 -28.70
CA LEU A 437 -18.89 10.33 -28.27
C LEU A 437 -19.91 9.52 -29.10
N ASN A 438 -21.02 10.14 -29.51
CA ASN A 438 -22.00 9.52 -30.41
C ASN A 438 -21.63 9.61 -31.90
N SER A 439 -20.69 10.48 -32.27
CA SER A 439 -20.24 10.66 -33.66
C SER A 439 -19.54 9.40 -34.20
N ARG A 440 -19.74 9.08 -35.48
CA ARG A 440 -18.95 8.05 -36.19
C ARG A 440 -17.76 8.64 -36.95
N ARG A 441 -17.69 9.96 -37.04
CA ARG A 441 -16.58 10.67 -37.68
C ARG A 441 -15.43 10.79 -36.68
N PRO A 442 -14.19 10.43 -37.06
CA PRO A 442 -13.02 10.69 -36.22
C PRO A 442 -12.83 12.19 -35.97
N LEU A 443 -12.49 12.53 -34.73
CA LEU A 443 -12.21 13.88 -34.28
C LEU A 443 -10.74 14.26 -34.49
N ILE A 444 -9.82 13.33 -34.22
CA ILE A 444 -8.37 13.59 -34.28
C ILE A 444 -7.89 13.55 -35.74
N PRO A 445 -7.25 14.62 -36.26
CA PRO A 445 -6.72 14.63 -37.62
C PRO A 445 -5.54 13.66 -37.79
N THR A 446 -5.51 12.92 -38.89
CA THR A 446 -4.47 11.92 -39.17
C THR A 446 -3.08 12.51 -39.41
N ASN A 447 -3.00 13.72 -39.96
CA ASN A 447 -1.75 14.42 -40.30
C ASN A 447 -1.57 15.65 -39.40
N TRP A 448 -1.58 15.44 -38.09
CA TRP A 448 -1.37 16.51 -37.11
C TRP A 448 -0.18 16.19 -36.20
N THR A 449 0.61 17.22 -35.92
CA THR A 449 1.71 17.17 -34.96
C THR A 449 1.28 17.94 -33.71
N PRO A 450 0.74 17.26 -32.69
CA PRO A 450 0.43 17.89 -31.41
C PRO A 450 1.70 18.29 -30.64
N SER A 451 1.52 19.09 -29.58
CA SER A 451 2.53 19.29 -28.56
C SER A 451 2.97 17.97 -27.92
N ALA A 452 4.16 17.96 -27.30
CA ALA A 452 4.69 16.76 -26.64
C ALA A 452 3.74 16.22 -25.54
N ASP A 453 3.12 17.12 -24.78
CA ASP A 453 2.20 16.75 -23.70
C ASP A 453 0.90 16.13 -24.21
N THR A 454 0.32 16.69 -25.28
CA THR A 454 -0.88 16.14 -25.92
C THR A 454 -0.56 14.84 -26.64
N LYS A 455 0.59 14.75 -27.33
CA LYS A 455 1.07 13.52 -27.96
C LYS A 455 1.15 12.38 -26.96
N GLU A 456 1.71 12.64 -25.79
CA GLU A 456 1.86 11.62 -24.74
C GLU A 456 0.51 11.08 -24.23
N ILE A 457 -0.52 11.92 -24.14
CA ILE A 457 -1.88 11.48 -23.80
C ILE A 457 -2.45 10.56 -24.88
N LEU A 458 -2.32 10.95 -26.15
CA LEU A 458 -2.82 10.17 -27.29
C LEU A 458 -2.10 8.82 -27.43
N ASP A 459 -0.77 8.82 -27.35
CA ASP A 459 0.04 7.61 -27.44
C ASP A 459 -0.23 6.65 -26.27
N THR A 460 -0.55 7.19 -25.09
CA THR A 460 -0.98 6.41 -23.93
C THR A 460 -2.33 5.73 -24.17
N CYS A 461 -3.34 6.48 -24.64
CA CYS A 461 -4.63 5.91 -24.98
C CYS A 461 -4.51 4.83 -26.06
N LYS A 462 -3.58 4.99 -27.01
CA LYS A 462 -3.25 3.97 -28.00
C LYS A 462 -2.65 2.70 -27.38
N VAL A 463 -1.69 2.82 -26.45
CA VAL A 463 -1.15 1.66 -25.72
C VAL A 463 -2.25 0.91 -24.97
N VAL A 464 -3.20 1.64 -24.35
CA VAL A 464 -4.36 1.07 -23.67
C VAL A 464 -5.28 0.33 -24.65
N ALA A 465 -5.60 0.96 -25.80
CA ALA A 465 -6.47 0.38 -26.83
C ALA A 465 -5.90 -0.90 -27.46
N GLU A 466 -4.57 -1.05 -27.50
CA GLU A 466 -3.90 -2.25 -28.00
C GLU A 466 -3.96 -3.46 -27.04
N GLN A 467 -4.37 -3.25 -25.78
CA GLN A 467 -4.47 -4.34 -24.80
C GLN A 467 -5.81 -5.08 -24.89
N PRO A 468 -5.84 -6.40 -24.62
CA PRO A 468 -7.10 -7.12 -24.46
C PRO A 468 -7.81 -6.70 -23.17
N GLU A 469 -9.11 -6.97 -23.11
CA GLU A 469 -9.92 -6.71 -21.93
C GLU A 469 -9.35 -7.40 -20.69
N GLY A 470 -9.40 -6.71 -19.54
CA GLY A 470 -8.92 -7.22 -18.27
C GLY A 470 -7.42 -7.05 -18.01
N VAL A 471 -6.61 -6.60 -18.98
CA VAL A 471 -5.18 -6.28 -18.77
C VAL A 471 -5.00 -4.90 -18.15
N ILE A 472 -5.72 -3.91 -18.67
CA ILE A 472 -5.87 -2.61 -18.02
C ILE A 472 -7.06 -2.70 -17.08
N SER A 473 -6.83 -2.51 -15.78
CA SER A 473 -7.87 -2.67 -14.75
C SER A 473 -8.76 -1.44 -14.62
N ALA A 474 -8.17 -0.24 -14.66
CA ALA A 474 -8.90 1.02 -14.64
C ALA A 474 -8.08 2.17 -15.27
N TYR A 475 -8.79 3.21 -15.72
CA TYR A 475 -8.23 4.53 -15.99
C TYR A 475 -8.67 5.49 -14.87
N VAL A 476 -7.77 5.86 -13.98
CA VAL A 476 -8.02 6.78 -12.85
C VAL A 476 -7.75 8.22 -13.27
N ILE A 477 -8.68 9.12 -12.97
CA ILE A 477 -8.57 10.55 -13.24
C ILE A 477 -8.30 11.29 -11.94
N SER A 478 -7.07 11.77 -11.76
CA SER A 478 -6.67 12.58 -10.59
C SER A 478 -7.24 13.98 -10.72
N MET A 479 -7.50 14.66 -9.59
CA MET A 479 -8.13 15.98 -9.56
C MET A 479 -9.44 16.03 -10.37
N ALA A 480 -10.27 14.99 -10.31
CA ALA A 480 -11.57 14.98 -10.96
C ALA A 480 -12.54 15.91 -10.21
N ARG A 481 -13.18 16.82 -10.94
CA ARG A 481 -14.05 17.87 -10.37
C ARG A 481 -15.44 17.89 -10.98
N GLU A 482 -15.53 17.62 -12.27
CA GLU A 482 -16.76 17.77 -13.05
C GLU A 482 -17.05 16.52 -13.89
N ALA A 483 -18.27 16.40 -14.40
CA ALA A 483 -18.66 15.24 -15.22
C ALA A 483 -17.89 15.20 -16.56
N SER A 484 -17.54 16.37 -17.11
CA SER A 484 -16.74 16.47 -18.34
C SER A 484 -15.35 15.83 -18.22
N ASP A 485 -14.75 15.78 -17.02
CA ASP A 485 -13.46 15.12 -16.81
C ASP A 485 -13.52 13.62 -17.16
N VAL A 486 -14.59 12.94 -16.74
CA VAL A 486 -14.82 11.51 -17.01
C VAL A 486 -15.13 11.28 -18.49
N LEU A 487 -16.00 12.11 -19.07
CA LEU A 487 -16.39 12.02 -20.47
C LEU A 487 -15.21 12.31 -21.42
N ALA A 488 -14.29 13.21 -21.04
CA ALA A 488 -13.10 13.55 -21.80
C ALA A 488 -12.20 12.33 -22.01
N VAL A 489 -11.95 11.54 -20.96
CA VAL A 489 -11.16 10.30 -21.07
C VAL A 489 -11.84 9.27 -21.95
N HIS A 490 -13.16 9.09 -21.82
CA HIS A 490 -13.90 8.21 -22.70
C HIS A 490 -13.79 8.62 -24.18
N LEU A 491 -13.81 9.93 -24.47
CA LEU A 491 -13.62 10.43 -25.83
C LEU A 491 -12.21 10.12 -26.35
N LEU A 492 -11.18 10.36 -25.55
CA LEU A 492 -9.79 10.08 -25.93
C LEU A 492 -9.55 8.58 -26.15
N LEU A 493 -10.14 7.71 -25.32
CA LEU A 493 -10.07 6.25 -25.52
C LEU A 493 -10.80 5.81 -26.78
N LYS A 494 -11.98 6.39 -27.06
CA LYS A 494 -12.73 6.13 -28.29
C LYS A 494 -11.94 6.54 -29.53
N GLU A 495 -11.32 7.71 -29.53
CA GLU A 495 -10.50 8.20 -30.65
C GLU A 495 -9.21 7.39 -30.84
N ALA A 496 -8.77 6.64 -29.82
CA ALA A 496 -7.69 5.67 -29.91
C ALA A 496 -8.14 4.28 -30.42
N ASP A 497 -9.40 4.12 -30.85
CA ASP A 497 -10.02 2.84 -31.24
C ASP A 497 -10.00 1.79 -30.12
N CYS A 498 -10.18 2.22 -28.86
CA CYS A 498 -10.27 1.32 -27.72
C CYS A 498 -11.58 0.52 -27.77
N LYS A 499 -11.47 -0.77 -28.10
CA LYS A 499 -12.59 -1.73 -28.12
C LYS A 499 -12.95 -2.30 -26.75
N PRO A 500 -11.98 -2.63 -25.87
CA PRO A 500 -12.30 -3.10 -24.52
C PRO A 500 -13.03 -2.03 -23.72
N SER A 501 -13.97 -2.45 -22.86
CA SER A 501 -14.57 -1.54 -21.88
C SER A 501 -13.57 -1.30 -20.74
N ILE A 502 -12.98 -0.10 -20.70
CA ILE A 502 -12.07 0.30 -19.63
C ILE A 502 -12.86 1.06 -18.55
N PRO A 503 -12.88 0.60 -17.28
CA PRO A 503 -13.48 1.36 -16.19
C PRO A 503 -12.76 2.70 -16.01
N VAL A 504 -13.47 3.81 -16.21
CA VAL A 504 -12.95 5.16 -15.94
C VAL A 504 -13.40 5.58 -14.54
N ALA A 505 -12.43 5.81 -13.65
CA ALA A 505 -12.67 6.08 -12.24
C ALA A 505 -12.26 7.52 -11.89
N PRO A 506 -13.21 8.42 -11.57
CA PRO A 506 -12.86 9.72 -11.00
C PRO A 506 -12.24 9.53 -9.61
N LEU A 507 -11.15 10.26 -9.34
CA LEU A 507 -10.55 10.39 -8.01
C LEU A 507 -10.95 11.74 -7.42
N PHE A 508 -11.84 11.71 -6.43
CA PHE A 508 -12.20 12.87 -5.62
C PHE A 508 -11.22 12.97 -4.45
N GLU A 509 -10.35 13.99 -4.45
CA GLU A 509 -9.22 14.08 -3.53
C GLU A 509 -9.11 15.42 -2.77
N THR A 510 -9.96 16.40 -3.05
CA THR A 510 -10.11 17.62 -2.23
C THR A 510 -11.43 17.62 -1.47
N LEU A 511 -11.58 18.48 -0.45
CA LEU A 511 -12.81 18.58 0.33
C LEU A 511 -14.01 18.96 -0.57
N ASP A 512 -13.85 20.00 -1.39
CA ASP A 512 -14.89 20.47 -2.31
C ASP A 512 -15.27 19.41 -3.36
N ASP A 513 -14.32 18.58 -3.78
CA ASP A 513 -14.56 17.51 -4.76
C ASP A 513 -15.31 16.33 -4.12
N LEU A 514 -15.00 15.99 -2.87
CA LEU A 514 -15.73 14.99 -2.09
C LEU A 514 -17.18 15.43 -1.83
N ASP A 515 -17.40 16.70 -1.51
CA ASP A 515 -18.74 17.23 -1.27
C ASP A 515 -19.58 17.30 -2.56
N ARG A 516 -18.95 17.52 -3.72
CA ARG A 516 -19.61 17.54 -5.04
C ARG A 516 -19.82 16.18 -5.68
N CYS A 517 -19.20 15.11 -5.16
CA CYS A 517 -19.15 13.82 -5.85
C CYS A 517 -20.54 13.26 -6.21
N GLU A 518 -21.54 13.42 -5.33
CA GLU A 518 -22.90 12.96 -5.59
C GLU A 518 -23.54 13.69 -6.79
N SER A 519 -23.36 15.01 -6.86
CA SER A 519 -23.87 15.84 -7.97
C SER A 519 -23.23 15.45 -9.30
N VAL A 520 -21.89 15.34 -9.32
CA VAL A 520 -21.11 14.96 -10.51
C VAL A 520 -21.54 13.58 -11.02
N MET A 521 -21.62 12.59 -10.12
CA MET A 521 -22.03 11.24 -10.51
C MET A 521 -23.52 11.18 -10.91
N THR A 522 -24.38 12.00 -10.30
CA THR A 522 -25.79 12.12 -10.71
C THR A 522 -25.90 12.64 -12.15
N GLN A 523 -25.13 13.67 -12.51
CA GLN A 523 -25.09 14.18 -13.88
C GLN A 523 -24.65 13.09 -14.86
N LEU A 524 -23.56 12.38 -14.57
CA LEU A 524 -23.08 11.27 -15.39
C LEU A 524 -24.13 10.15 -15.56
N PHE A 525 -24.79 9.75 -14.48
CA PHE A 525 -25.82 8.70 -14.53
C PHE A 525 -27.09 9.13 -15.28
N ASN A 526 -27.35 10.43 -15.43
CA ASN A 526 -28.45 10.94 -16.24
C ASN A 526 -28.13 10.93 -17.75
N ILE A 527 -26.86 10.73 -18.14
CA ILE A 527 -26.45 10.65 -19.54
C ILE A 527 -26.64 9.20 -20.04
N GLY A 528 -27.60 8.99 -20.95
CA GLY A 528 -27.91 7.66 -21.48
C GLY A 528 -26.73 6.95 -22.15
N TRP A 529 -25.87 7.71 -22.86
CA TRP A 529 -24.63 7.18 -23.45
C TRP A 529 -23.70 6.62 -22.37
N TYR A 530 -23.52 7.36 -21.27
CA TYR A 530 -22.63 6.97 -20.18
C TYR A 530 -23.14 5.71 -19.46
N ARG A 531 -24.44 5.64 -19.17
CA ARG A 531 -25.05 4.41 -18.61
C ARG A 531 -24.81 3.18 -19.49
N GLY A 532 -24.88 3.37 -20.81
CA GLY A 532 -24.63 2.31 -21.78
C GLY A 532 -23.19 1.80 -21.73
N ILE A 533 -22.20 2.69 -21.73
CA ILE A 533 -20.78 2.29 -21.79
C ILE A 533 -20.31 1.62 -20.48
N ILE A 534 -20.79 2.08 -19.32
CA ILE A 534 -20.36 1.50 -18.03
C ILE A 534 -21.08 0.20 -17.69
N ALA A 535 -22.11 -0.19 -18.46
CA ALA A 535 -22.95 -1.37 -18.20
C ALA A 535 -23.46 -1.45 -16.74
N ASN A 536 -23.84 -0.30 -16.18
CA ASN A 536 -24.22 -0.11 -14.77
C ASN A 536 -23.17 -0.54 -13.73
N LYS A 537 -21.87 -0.49 -14.06
CA LYS A 537 -20.76 -0.72 -13.11
C LYS A 537 -19.89 0.52 -13.02
N GLN A 538 -19.78 1.09 -11.83
CA GLN A 538 -18.98 2.30 -11.62
C GLN A 538 -17.90 2.07 -10.58
N MET A 539 -16.69 2.49 -10.88
CA MET A 539 -15.62 2.61 -9.89
C MET A 539 -15.42 4.08 -9.54
N VAL A 540 -15.35 4.42 -8.26
CA VAL A 540 -14.98 5.77 -7.80
C VAL A 540 -13.81 5.65 -6.84
N MET A 541 -12.77 6.45 -7.04
CA MET A 541 -11.62 6.47 -6.15
C MET A 541 -11.74 7.61 -5.13
N ILE A 542 -11.44 7.29 -3.87
CA ILE A 542 -11.46 8.25 -2.75
C ILE A 542 -10.03 8.54 -2.30
N GLY A 543 -9.64 9.82 -2.32
CA GLY A 543 -8.33 10.29 -1.85
C GLY A 543 -8.34 10.55 -0.36
N TYR A 544 -7.40 9.94 0.39
CA TYR A 544 -7.30 10.14 1.85
C TYR A 544 -6.32 11.24 2.23
N SER A 545 -5.04 11.04 1.89
CA SER A 545 -3.95 11.90 2.35
C SER A 545 -4.01 13.32 1.77
N ASP A 546 -4.44 13.48 0.52
CA ASP A 546 -4.53 14.81 -0.11
C ASP A 546 -5.64 15.65 0.49
N SER A 547 -6.80 15.05 0.84
CA SER A 547 -7.88 15.75 1.54
C SER A 547 -7.47 16.13 2.96
N ALA A 548 -6.75 15.26 3.68
CA ALA A 548 -6.24 15.56 5.02
C ALA A 548 -5.18 16.69 5.00
N LYS A 549 -4.39 16.79 3.93
CA LYS A 549 -3.45 17.91 3.71
C LYS A 549 -4.20 19.23 3.42
N ASP A 550 -5.39 19.17 2.84
CA ASP A 550 -6.18 20.35 2.52
C ASP A 550 -6.96 20.92 3.72
N ALA A 551 -7.55 20.03 4.53
CA ALA A 551 -8.55 20.40 5.54
C ALA A 551 -8.28 19.84 6.94
N GLY A 552 -7.17 19.13 7.15
CA GLY A 552 -6.93 18.41 8.40
C GLY A 552 -7.63 17.05 8.45
N MET A 553 -7.17 16.19 9.36
CA MET A 553 -7.52 14.77 9.35
C MET A 553 -8.99 14.51 9.71
N LEU A 554 -9.55 15.19 10.73
CA LEU A 554 -10.93 14.96 11.18
C LEU A 554 -11.96 15.39 10.12
N ALA A 555 -11.83 16.60 9.58
CA ALA A 555 -12.71 17.10 8.52
C ALA A 555 -12.67 16.25 7.25
N ALA A 556 -11.46 15.94 6.76
CA ALA A 556 -11.30 15.07 5.60
C ALA A 556 -11.94 13.69 5.79
N SER A 557 -11.79 13.13 6.99
CA SER A 557 -12.37 11.83 7.35
C SER A 557 -13.89 11.83 7.35
N TRP A 558 -14.49 12.91 7.85
CA TRP A 558 -15.93 13.06 7.86
C TRP A 558 -16.50 13.25 6.46
N SER A 559 -15.90 14.14 5.66
CA SER A 559 -16.31 14.33 4.26
C SER A 559 -16.15 13.03 3.44
N GLN A 560 -15.10 12.24 3.66
CA GLN A 560 -14.95 10.91 3.04
C GLN A 560 -16.07 9.94 3.43
N TYR A 561 -16.52 9.95 4.69
CA TYR A 561 -17.64 9.12 5.14
C TYR A 561 -18.93 9.54 4.44
N LYS A 562 -19.24 10.85 4.45
CA LYS A 562 -20.41 11.43 3.78
C LYS A 562 -20.41 11.11 2.28
N ALA A 563 -19.29 11.32 1.59
CA ALA A 563 -19.13 11.07 0.16
C ALA A 563 -19.37 9.59 -0.18
N GLN A 564 -18.75 8.67 0.56
CA GLN A 564 -18.96 7.23 0.35
C GLN A 564 -20.42 6.82 0.59
N GLU A 565 -21.05 7.32 1.65
CA GLU A 565 -22.47 7.06 1.93
C GLU A 565 -23.38 7.61 0.83
N ALA A 566 -23.14 8.84 0.37
CA ALA A 566 -23.89 9.45 -0.72
C ALA A 566 -23.75 8.66 -2.03
N LEU A 567 -22.53 8.26 -2.40
CA LEU A 567 -22.27 7.45 -3.59
C LEU A 567 -22.94 6.07 -3.52
N VAL A 568 -22.88 5.40 -2.37
CA VAL A 568 -23.54 4.11 -2.15
C VAL A 568 -25.06 4.24 -2.30
N ASN A 569 -25.65 5.26 -1.68
CA ASN A 569 -27.09 5.53 -1.79
C ASN A 569 -27.51 5.89 -3.22
N LEU A 570 -26.73 6.72 -3.90
CA LEU A 570 -26.96 7.11 -5.30
C LEU A 570 -26.87 5.90 -6.24
N ALA A 571 -25.88 5.03 -6.05
CA ALA A 571 -25.69 3.83 -6.85
C ALA A 571 -26.86 2.85 -6.66
N GLU A 572 -27.29 2.60 -5.42
CA GLU A 572 -28.45 1.74 -5.14
C GLU A 572 -29.74 2.31 -5.78
N LYS A 573 -29.97 3.63 -5.65
CA LYS A 573 -31.12 4.32 -6.27
C LYS A 573 -31.16 4.17 -7.79
N ASN A 574 -29.99 4.09 -8.43
CA ASN A 574 -29.86 4.01 -9.89
C ASN A 574 -29.62 2.59 -10.43
N GLY A 575 -29.57 1.57 -9.56
CA GLY A 575 -29.27 0.19 -9.94
C GLY A 575 -27.85 0.00 -10.50
N ILE A 576 -26.87 0.69 -9.91
CA ILE A 576 -25.46 0.67 -10.32
C ILE A 576 -24.64 -0.14 -9.31
N GLU A 577 -23.81 -1.05 -9.80
CA GLU A 577 -22.79 -1.72 -9.00
C GLU A 577 -21.61 -0.78 -8.78
N LEU A 578 -21.56 -0.17 -7.59
CA LEU A 578 -20.46 0.70 -7.18
C LEU A 578 -19.32 -0.12 -6.56
N THR A 579 -18.10 0.13 -7.02
CA THR A 579 -16.86 -0.27 -6.34
C THR A 579 -16.14 0.99 -5.86
N LEU A 580 -15.97 1.10 -4.54
CA LEU A 580 -15.13 2.14 -3.95
C LEU A 580 -13.66 1.70 -4.02
N PHE A 581 -12.84 2.54 -4.65
CA PHE A 581 -11.40 2.36 -4.73
C PHE A 581 -10.72 3.24 -3.68
N HIS A 582 -10.19 2.63 -2.63
CA HIS A 582 -9.55 3.33 -1.53
C HIS A 582 -8.08 3.67 -1.86
N GLY A 583 -7.76 4.97 -1.87
CA GLY A 583 -6.39 5.48 -2.05
C GLY A 583 -5.47 5.27 -0.84
N ARG A 584 -4.25 5.81 -0.93
CA ARG A 584 -3.21 5.72 0.13
C ARG A 584 -3.58 6.55 1.37
N GLY A 585 -3.08 6.13 2.54
CA GLY A 585 -3.10 6.91 3.80
C GLY A 585 -4.43 6.92 4.56
N GLY A 586 -5.40 6.10 4.17
CA GLY A 586 -6.57 5.82 5.00
C GLY A 586 -6.24 4.85 6.15
N THR A 587 -7.12 4.78 7.14
CA THR A 587 -7.08 3.78 8.23
C THR A 587 -6.97 2.34 7.71
N ILE A 588 -7.55 2.07 6.53
CA ILE A 588 -7.54 0.79 5.82
C ILE A 588 -6.13 0.38 5.37
N GLY A 589 -5.28 1.34 4.98
CA GLY A 589 -3.95 1.07 4.42
C GLY A 589 -2.93 0.50 5.41
N ARG A 590 -3.26 0.44 6.70
CA ARG A 590 -2.29 0.20 7.79
C ARG A 590 -1.96 -1.26 8.08
N GLY A 591 -2.76 -2.20 7.58
CA GLY A 591 -2.58 -3.63 7.80
C GLY A 591 -2.84 -4.09 9.23
N GLY A 592 -2.87 -5.41 9.41
CA GLY A 592 -3.13 -6.03 10.71
C GLY A 592 -4.48 -5.67 11.32
N ALA A 593 -4.64 -5.94 12.63
CA ALA A 593 -5.90 -5.75 13.35
C ALA A 593 -6.58 -4.36 13.16
N PRO A 594 -5.85 -3.23 13.04
CA PRO A 594 -6.45 -1.93 12.73
C PRO A 594 -7.12 -1.85 11.34
N ALA A 595 -6.60 -2.55 10.33
CA ALA A 595 -7.18 -2.53 8.98
C ALA A 595 -8.54 -3.25 8.93
N HIS A 596 -8.71 -4.31 9.71
CA HIS A 596 -10.00 -4.99 9.85
C HIS A 596 -11.07 -4.06 10.41
N ALA A 597 -10.78 -3.38 11.53
CA ALA A 597 -11.70 -2.41 12.13
C ALA A 597 -11.99 -1.23 11.18
N ALA A 598 -10.98 -0.79 10.43
CA ALA A 598 -11.13 0.26 9.43
C ALA A 598 -12.04 -0.13 8.25
N LEU A 599 -12.00 -1.40 7.81
CA LEU A 599 -12.91 -1.90 6.78
C LEU A 599 -14.33 -2.06 7.32
N PHE A 600 -14.46 -2.60 8.53
CA PHE A 600 -15.76 -2.77 9.18
C PHE A 600 -16.45 -1.43 9.50
N SER A 601 -15.68 -0.36 9.70
CA SER A 601 -16.20 0.97 10.04
C SER A 601 -16.61 1.86 8.86
N GLN A 602 -16.52 1.34 7.63
CA GLN A 602 -17.02 2.05 6.45
C GLN A 602 -18.55 2.19 6.46
N PRO A 603 -19.13 3.11 5.66
CA PRO A 603 -20.58 3.19 5.52
C PRO A 603 -21.21 1.84 5.14
N PRO A 604 -22.41 1.51 5.66
CA PRO A 604 -23.08 0.26 5.32
C PRO A 604 -23.22 0.07 3.80
N ARG A 605 -22.95 -1.15 3.32
CA ARG A 605 -22.96 -1.57 1.89
C ARG A 605 -21.78 -1.06 1.04
N SER A 606 -20.82 -0.32 1.60
CA SER A 606 -19.63 0.13 0.86
C SER A 606 -18.79 -1.02 0.26
N LEU A 607 -18.77 -2.18 0.93
CA LEU A 607 -18.02 -3.39 0.53
C LEU A 607 -18.86 -4.44 -0.21
N LYS A 608 -20.10 -4.09 -0.61
CA LYS A 608 -21.07 -5.02 -1.26
C LYS A 608 -20.51 -5.65 -2.54
N ASN A 609 -19.70 -4.90 -3.30
CA ASN A 609 -19.09 -5.33 -4.56
C ASN A 609 -17.57 -5.53 -4.43
N GLY A 610 -17.10 -5.86 -3.22
CA GLY A 610 -15.71 -6.13 -2.92
C GLY A 610 -14.91 -4.92 -2.44
N LEU A 611 -13.67 -5.19 -2.05
CA LEU A 611 -12.67 -4.23 -1.63
C LEU A 611 -11.69 -3.99 -2.78
N ARG A 612 -11.50 -2.73 -3.16
CA ARG A 612 -10.34 -2.32 -3.95
C ARG A 612 -9.53 -1.30 -3.16
N VAL A 613 -8.27 -1.61 -2.86
CA VAL A 613 -7.42 -0.75 -2.03
C VAL A 613 -6.01 -0.63 -2.58
N THR A 614 -5.45 0.58 -2.50
CA THR A 614 -4.05 0.84 -2.78
C THR A 614 -3.16 0.32 -1.65
N GLU A 615 -2.32 -0.67 -1.94
CA GLU A 615 -1.28 -1.10 -1.02
C GLU A 615 -0.06 -0.19 -1.16
N GLN A 616 0.22 0.56 -0.09
CA GLN A 616 1.36 1.44 0.01
C GLN A 616 2.66 0.64 -0.09
N GLY A 617 3.60 1.07 -0.94
CA GLY A 617 4.82 0.30 -1.19
C GLY A 617 5.67 0.06 0.06
N GLU A 618 5.65 0.99 1.02
CA GLU A 618 6.28 0.84 2.34
C GLU A 618 5.64 -0.28 3.19
N MET A 619 4.36 -0.58 2.98
CA MET A 619 3.64 -1.62 3.70
C MET A 619 3.66 -2.97 3.00
N ILE A 620 3.93 -3.04 1.68
CA ILE A 620 3.96 -4.29 0.92
C ILE A 620 4.93 -5.29 1.54
N ARG A 621 6.11 -4.86 2.03
CA ARG A 621 7.04 -5.77 2.73
C ARG A 621 6.42 -6.38 3.99
N PHE A 622 5.68 -5.58 4.76
CA PHE A 622 5.11 -5.97 6.05
C PHE A 622 3.79 -6.74 5.93
N LYS A 623 3.06 -6.61 4.82
CA LYS A 623 1.80 -7.32 4.59
C LYS A 623 1.93 -8.47 3.60
N LEU A 624 2.75 -8.30 2.57
CA LEU A 624 2.78 -9.18 1.40
C LEU A 624 4.18 -9.75 1.13
N GLY A 625 5.20 -9.39 1.91
CA GLY A 625 6.59 -9.75 1.64
C GLY A 625 6.96 -11.23 1.83
N LEU A 626 6.15 -11.97 2.59
CA LEU A 626 6.35 -13.40 2.86
C LEU A 626 5.03 -14.15 2.67
N PRO A 627 5.02 -15.39 2.15
CA PRO A 627 3.79 -16.11 1.85
C PRO A 627 2.81 -16.20 3.02
N ILE A 628 3.33 -16.48 4.23
CA ILE A 628 2.52 -16.63 5.43
C ILE A 628 1.93 -15.31 5.93
N VAL A 629 2.65 -14.19 5.78
CA VAL A 629 2.17 -12.85 6.12
C VAL A 629 1.11 -12.38 5.12
N ALA A 630 1.34 -12.69 3.84
CA ALA A 630 0.38 -12.42 2.78
C ALA A 630 -0.92 -13.19 3.02
N LEU A 631 -0.82 -14.46 3.39
CA LEU A 631 -1.96 -15.30 3.74
C LEU A 631 -2.79 -14.68 4.88
N GLU A 632 -2.14 -14.35 5.99
CA GLU A 632 -2.76 -13.68 7.15
C GLU A 632 -3.44 -12.36 6.77
N SER A 633 -2.79 -11.56 5.92
CA SER A 633 -3.36 -10.29 5.44
C SER A 633 -4.61 -10.52 4.58
N LEU A 634 -4.60 -11.51 3.70
CA LEU A 634 -5.75 -11.87 2.86
C LEU A 634 -6.90 -12.44 3.70
N GLU A 635 -6.62 -13.30 4.68
CA GLU A 635 -7.62 -13.80 5.63
C GLU A 635 -8.30 -12.68 6.40
N LEU A 636 -7.51 -11.69 6.84
CA LEU A 636 -8.04 -10.55 7.59
C LEU A 636 -8.96 -9.67 6.74
N TYR A 637 -8.56 -9.39 5.49
CA TYR A 637 -9.41 -8.68 4.54
C TYR A 637 -10.69 -9.45 4.21
N ALA A 638 -10.58 -10.76 3.99
CA ALA A 638 -11.74 -11.62 3.74
C ALA A 638 -12.70 -11.62 4.93
N SER A 639 -12.18 -11.77 6.14
CA SER A 639 -12.95 -11.73 7.38
C SER A 639 -13.74 -10.41 7.50
N ALA A 640 -13.05 -9.27 7.34
CA ALA A 640 -13.68 -7.95 7.45
C ALA A 640 -14.78 -7.72 6.41
N ILE A 641 -14.56 -8.13 5.15
CA ILE A 641 -15.55 -7.97 4.07
C ILE A 641 -16.76 -8.86 4.29
N LEU A 642 -16.54 -10.13 4.64
CA LEU A 642 -17.61 -11.09 4.90
C LEU A 642 -18.44 -10.64 6.12
N GLU A 643 -17.77 -10.20 7.19
CA GLU A 643 -18.44 -9.67 8.39
C GLU A 643 -19.25 -8.42 8.07
N ALA A 644 -18.68 -7.40 7.41
CA ALA A 644 -19.37 -6.17 7.08
C ALA A 644 -20.57 -6.37 6.14
N ASN A 645 -20.52 -7.37 5.26
CA ASN A 645 -21.62 -7.68 4.34
C ASN A 645 -22.72 -8.55 4.99
N ILE A 646 -22.40 -9.34 6.02
CA ILE A 646 -23.39 -10.16 6.73
C ILE A 646 -24.01 -9.39 7.90
N PHE A 647 -23.19 -8.64 8.64
CA PHE A 647 -23.49 -7.84 9.82
C PHE A 647 -22.99 -6.39 9.59
N PRO A 648 -23.71 -5.58 8.81
CA PRO A 648 -23.28 -4.22 8.53
C PRO A 648 -23.15 -3.39 9.81
N PRO A 649 -22.22 -2.43 9.87
CA PRO A 649 -22.12 -1.49 10.98
C PRO A 649 -23.42 -0.68 11.12
N PRO A 650 -23.74 -0.13 12.31
CA PRO A 650 -24.93 0.70 12.49
C PRO A 650 -24.84 1.99 11.67
N GLU A 651 -25.97 2.44 11.12
CA GLU A 651 -26.09 3.78 10.56
C GLU A 651 -25.95 4.82 11.68
N PRO A 652 -25.23 5.94 11.45
CA PRO A 652 -25.02 6.91 12.50
C PRO A 652 -26.29 7.70 12.82
N LYS A 653 -26.55 7.89 14.12
CA LYS A 653 -27.65 8.70 14.65
C LYS A 653 -27.52 10.14 14.16
N GLN A 654 -28.65 10.83 13.96
CA GLN A 654 -28.65 12.23 13.49
C GLN A 654 -27.80 13.15 14.39
N ALA A 655 -27.88 12.98 15.71
CA ALA A 655 -27.05 13.72 16.66
C ALA A 655 -25.54 13.49 16.46
N TRP A 656 -25.12 12.27 16.09
CA TRP A 656 -23.71 11.98 15.78
C TRP A 656 -23.26 12.68 14.49
N ARG A 657 -24.15 12.79 13.50
CA ARG A 657 -23.88 13.50 12.24
C ARG A 657 -23.70 15.00 12.49
N GLU A 658 -24.59 15.60 13.26
CA GLU A 658 -24.52 17.01 13.68
C GLU A 658 -23.25 17.29 14.49
N MET A 659 -22.88 16.37 15.39
CA MET A 659 -21.62 16.44 16.14
C MET A 659 -20.40 16.43 15.22
N MET A 660 -20.37 15.53 14.25
CA MET A 660 -19.26 15.43 13.30
C MET A 660 -19.20 16.61 12.33
N GLU A 661 -20.33 17.19 11.92
CA GLU A 661 -20.35 18.39 11.07
C GLU A 661 -19.69 19.56 11.81
N LYS A 662 -20.12 19.82 13.04
CA LYS A 662 -19.56 20.88 13.89
C LYS A 662 -18.08 20.65 14.19
N GLY A 663 -17.70 19.43 14.56
CA GLY A 663 -16.30 19.07 14.82
C GLY A 663 -15.42 19.16 13.57
N SER A 664 -15.96 18.82 12.39
CA SER A 664 -15.29 18.97 11.11
C SER A 664 -14.94 20.45 10.84
N ASP A 665 -15.92 21.35 10.96
CA ASP A 665 -15.71 22.78 10.72
C ASP A 665 -14.64 23.39 11.65
N ILE A 666 -14.77 23.13 12.96
CA ILE A 666 -13.80 23.61 13.97
C ILE A 666 -12.41 23.06 13.68
N SER A 667 -12.29 21.77 13.36
CA SER A 667 -10.99 21.14 13.09
C SER A 667 -10.32 21.68 11.82
N CYS A 668 -11.12 21.97 10.78
CA CYS A 668 -10.65 22.49 9.51
C CYS A 668 -10.14 23.93 9.67
N GLU A 669 -10.89 24.75 10.40
CA GLU A 669 -10.49 26.12 10.72
C GLU A 669 -9.18 26.13 11.53
N ALA A 670 -9.10 25.34 12.60
CA ALA A 670 -7.88 25.22 13.42
C ALA A 670 -6.67 24.77 12.59
N TYR A 671 -6.86 23.80 11.68
CA TYR A 671 -5.82 23.33 10.77
C TYR A 671 -5.35 24.43 9.80
N ARG A 672 -6.29 25.06 9.09
CA ARG A 672 -5.98 26.07 8.06
C ARG A 672 -5.40 27.35 8.67
N ASN A 673 -5.82 27.74 9.87
CA ASN A 673 -5.25 28.88 10.59
C ASN A 673 -3.75 28.74 10.81
N ILE A 674 -3.25 27.52 11.07
CA ILE A 674 -1.81 27.26 11.18
C ILE A 674 -1.16 27.06 9.82
N VAL A 675 -1.69 26.16 8.98
CA VAL A 675 -0.98 25.75 7.76
C VAL A 675 -1.01 26.82 6.66
N ARG A 676 -2.06 27.63 6.61
CA ARG A 676 -2.26 28.71 5.62
C ARG A 676 -2.25 30.11 6.24
N GLY A 677 -2.79 30.25 7.46
CA GLY A 677 -2.96 31.54 8.11
C GLY A 677 -1.70 32.07 8.80
N GLU A 678 -0.82 31.20 9.30
CA GLU A 678 0.39 31.59 10.00
C GLU A 678 1.52 31.89 9.00
N ALA A 679 1.92 33.16 8.93
CA ALA A 679 2.92 33.63 7.96
C ALA A 679 4.30 32.97 8.17
N ASP A 680 4.63 32.66 9.43
CA ASP A 680 5.88 32.04 9.82
C ASP A 680 5.89 30.50 9.66
N PHE A 681 4.78 29.90 9.21
CA PHE A 681 4.64 28.45 9.11
C PHE A 681 5.60 27.82 8.09
N VAL A 682 5.69 28.36 6.87
CA VAL A 682 6.55 27.79 5.82
C VAL A 682 8.05 27.89 6.17
N PRO A 683 8.55 29.04 6.66
CA PRO A 683 9.90 29.12 7.21
C PRO A 683 10.15 28.11 8.33
N TYR A 684 9.23 28.02 9.31
CA TYR A 684 9.35 27.07 10.41
C TYR A 684 9.40 25.62 9.91
N PHE A 685 8.49 25.23 9.02
CA PHE A 685 8.43 23.90 8.42
C PHE A 685 9.74 23.48 7.75
N ARG A 686 10.32 24.36 6.92
CA ARG A 686 11.58 24.07 6.21
C ARG A 686 12.79 23.97 7.14
N SER A 687 12.77 24.66 8.28
CA SER A 687 13.83 24.59 9.29
C SER A 687 13.66 23.42 10.24
N ALA A 688 12.46 23.17 10.75
CA ALA A 688 12.17 22.16 11.77
C ALA A 688 12.13 20.72 11.22
N THR A 689 12.05 20.56 9.89
CA THR A 689 11.96 19.25 9.22
C THR A 689 13.05 19.10 8.14
N PRO A 690 13.38 17.87 7.72
CA PRO A 690 14.30 17.63 6.60
C PRO A 690 13.62 17.72 5.22
N GLU A 691 12.55 18.51 5.04
CA GLU A 691 11.78 18.56 3.77
C GLU A 691 12.66 18.88 2.55
N LEU A 692 13.58 19.83 2.69
CA LEU A 692 14.47 20.23 1.59
C LEU A 692 15.42 19.09 1.22
N GLU A 693 15.93 18.38 2.21
CA GLU A 693 16.85 17.25 2.04
C GLU A 693 16.14 16.01 1.48
N LEU A 694 14.86 15.79 1.80
CA LEU A 694 14.05 14.72 1.21
C LEU A 694 13.97 14.83 -0.31
N GLY A 695 13.89 16.04 -0.87
CA GLY A 695 13.88 16.26 -2.31
C GLY A 695 15.16 15.83 -3.03
N LYS A 696 16.30 15.86 -2.32
CA LYS A 696 17.63 15.48 -2.85
C LYS A 696 17.87 13.97 -2.83
N LEU A 697 17.16 13.24 -1.98
CA LEU A 697 17.28 11.78 -1.93
C LEU A 697 16.78 11.13 -3.23
N PRO A 698 17.40 10.02 -3.67
CA PRO A 698 16.92 9.20 -4.80
C PRO A 698 15.67 8.38 -4.42
N LEU A 699 14.64 9.03 -3.86
CA LEU A 699 13.37 8.45 -3.39
C LEU A 699 12.40 8.26 -4.56
N GLY A 700 12.16 7.00 -4.95
CA GLY A 700 11.21 6.64 -6.00
C GLY A 700 11.48 7.31 -7.35
N SER A 701 10.70 6.97 -8.38
CA SER A 701 10.84 7.59 -9.70
C SER A 701 10.32 9.04 -9.75
N ARG A 702 9.47 9.46 -8.80
CA ARG A 702 8.67 10.71 -8.87
C ARG A 702 9.31 11.95 -8.24
N PRO A 703 9.19 13.15 -8.85
CA PRO A 703 9.55 14.42 -8.21
C PRO A 703 8.74 14.71 -6.93
N ALA A 704 9.36 15.40 -5.96
CA ALA A 704 8.76 15.69 -4.65
C ALA A 704 7.67 16.80 -4.68
N LYS A 705 7.76 17.76 -5.61
CA LYS A 705 6.82 18.87 -5.77
C LYS A 705 6.15 18.84 -7.14
N ARG A 706 4.90 19.33 -7.22
CA ARG A 706 4.24 19.60 -8.52
C ARG A 706 4.82 20.86 -9.18
N ASN A 707 5.10 21.89 -8.37
CA ASN A 707 5.79 23.11 -8.78
C ASN A 707 6.99 23.37 -7.83
N PRO A 708 8.24 23.41 -8.33
CA PRO A 708 9.43 23.65 -7.49
C PRO A 708 9.38 24.94 -6.66
N ASN A 709 8.69 25.98 -7.14
CA ASN A 709 8.65 27.32 -6.55
C ASN A 709 7.43 27.58 -5.65
N GLY A 710 6.56 26.60 -5.41
CA GLY A 710 5.33 26.78 -4.65
C GLY A 710 5.45 26.62 -3.13
N GLY A 711 4.35 26.96 -2.42
CA GLY A 711 4.16 26.76 -0.98
C GLY A 711 3.74 25.33 -0.60
N VAL A 712 3.11 25.14 0.56
CA VAL A 712 2.63 23.83 1.05
C VAL A 712 1.60 23.22 0.09
N GLU A 713 0.84 24.04 -0.63
CA GLU A 713 -0.14 23.60 -1.62
C GLU A 713 0.53 22.82 -2.77
N SER A 714 1.77 23.19 -3.12
CA SER A 714 2.56 22.54 -4.18
C SER A 714 3.27 21.26 -3.72
N LEU A 715 3.37 21.05 -2.40
CA LEU A 715 3.93 19.86 -1.81
C LEU A 715 2.90 18.72 -1.86
N ARG A 716 3.37 17.54 -2.26
CA ARG A 716 2.54 16.33 -2.28
C ARG A 716 2.33 15.78 -0.87
N ALA A 717 1.28 14.99 -0.68
CA ALA A 717 0.97 14.41 0.63
C ALA A 717 2.09 13.53 1.22
N ILE A 718 2.84 12.79 0.39
CA ILE A 718 3.93 11.93 0.87
C ILE A 718 5.07 12.75 1.51
N PRO A 719 5.74 13.68 0.80
CA PRO A 719 6.74 14.55 1.43
C PRO A 719 6.23 15.32 2.64
N TRP A 720 4.95 15.74 2.62
CA TRP A 720 4.31 16.43 3.73
C TRP A 720 4.29 15.58 5.00
N ILE A 721 3.69 14.38 4.96
CA ILE A 721 3.63 13.47 6.11
C ILE A 721 5.04 13.03 6.53
N PHE A 722 5.89 12.73 5.56
CA PHE A 722 7.22 12.19 5.81
C PHE A 722 8.15 13.20 6.50
N ALA A 723 8.10 14.48 6.14
CA ALA A 723 8.89 15.52 6.78
C ALA A 723 8.58 15.65 8.29
N TRP A 724 7.30 15.65 8.66
CA TRP A 724 6.86 15.72 10.06
C TRP A 724 6.99 14.39 10.81
N MET A 725 7.07 13.27 10.10
CA MET A 725 7.44 12.00 10.70
C MET A 725 8.88 12.02 11.19
N GLN A 726 9.78 12.60 10.39
CA GLN A 726 11.22 12.64 10.71
C GLN A 726 11.49 13.44 11.98
N ASN A 727 10.83 14.59 12.18
CA ASN A 727 11.02 15.40 13.39
C ASN A 727 10.18 14.97 14.60
N ARG A 728 9.43 13.88 14.48
CA ARG A 728 8.61 13.27 15.55
C ARG A 728 7.43 14.11 16.04
N LEU A 729 7.07 15.21 15.37
CA LEU A 729 5.89 16.01 15.73
C LEU A 729 4.60 15.45 15.12
N MET A 730 4.67 14.74 13.99
CA MET A 730 3.50 14.13 13.33
C MET A 730 2.35 15.09 12.98
N LEU A 731 2.64 16.40 12.87
CA LEU A 731 1.67 17.48 12.74
C LEU A 731 0.49 17.18 11.79
N PRO A 732 0.69 16.64 10.57
CA PRO A 732 -0.40 16.41 9.62
C PRO A 732 -1.49 15.45 10.09
N ALA A 733 -1.18 14.57 11.04
CA ALA A 733 -2.07 13.47 11.41
C ALA A 733 -3.02 13.81 12.58
N TRP A 734 -2.78 14.92 13.29
CA TRP A 734 -3.56 15.29 14.48
C TRP A 734 -4.02 16.74 14.53
N LEU A 735 -3.34 17.67 13.84
CA LEU A 735 -3.63 19.10 13.94
C LEU A 735 -5.12 19.40 13.68
N GLY A 736 -5.74 20.10 14.63
CA GLY A 736 -7.15 20.50 14.61
C GLY A 736 -8.12 19.48 15.20
N ALA A 737 -7.76 18.19 15.25
CA ALA A 737 -8.67 17.14 15.72
C ALA A 737 -8.89 17.19 17.24
N GLY A 738 -7.82 17.23 18.04
CA GLY A 738 -7.96 17.31 19.50
C GLY A 738 -8.54 18.64 19.96
N THR A 739 -8.16 19.75 19.30
CA THR A 739 -8.76 21.08 19.53
C THR A 739 -10.28 21.05 19.35
N ALA A 740 -10.78 20.47 18.24
CA ALA A 740 -12.21 20.38 18.00
C ALA A 740 -12.93 19.52 19.05
N LEU A 741 -12.36 18.37 19.41
CA LEU A 741 -12.93 17.49 20.44
C LEU A 741 -12.97 18.18 21.81
N ARG A 742 -11.92 18.91 22.18
CA ARG A 742 -11.87 19.67 23.44
C ARG A 742 -12.98 20.71 23.49
N GLN A 743 -13.12 21.51 22.43
CA GLN A 743 -14.14 22.54 22.36
C GLN A 743 -15.56 21.93 22.48
N LEU A 744 -15.84 20.84 21.76
CA LEU A 744 -17.13 20.15 21.85
C LEU A 744 -17.40 19.60 23.26
N MET A 745 -16.37 19.05 23.92
CA MET A 745 -16.48 18.58 25.32
C MET A 745 -16.81 19.73 26.28
N ASP A 746 -16.16 20.89 26.11
CA ASP A 746 -16.36 22.07 26.96
C ASP A 746 -17.75 22.71 26.73
N GLU A 747 -18.33 22.53 25.55
CA GLU A 747 -19.71 22.94 25.22
C GLU A 747 -20.79 21.97 25.75
N GLY A 748 -20.39 20.90 26.44
CA GLY A 748 -21.28 19.96 27.13
C GLY A 748 -21.52 18.63 26.40
N ASP A 749 -20.86 18.40 25.25
CA ASP A 749 -21.13 17.25 24.38
C ASP A 749 -20.30 15.98 24.71
N LYS A 750 -19.56 15.99 25.83
CA LYS A 750 -18.68 14.89 26.24
C LYS A 750 -19.40 13.53 26.28
N ALA A 751 -20.62 13.48 26.83
CA ALA A 751 -21.38 12.23 26.93
C ALA A 751 -21.70 11.63 25.55
N LEU A 752 -22.04 12.48 24.58
CA LEU A 752 -22.34 12.05 23.21
C LEU A 752 -21.09 11.58 22.47
N LEU A 753 -19.95 12.26 22.66
CA LEU A 753 -18.66 11.83 22.10
C LEU A 753 -18.20 10.48 22.68
N SER A 754 -18.40 10.26 23.98
CA SER A 754 -18.11 8.96 24.61
C SER A 754 -19.02 7.86 24.07
N GLU A 755 -20.32 8.13 23.88
CA GLU A 755 -21.25 7.21 23.23
C GLU A 755 -20.81 6.86 21.80
N MET A 756 -20.43 7.86 21.00
CA MET A 756 -19.90 7.65 19.64
C MET A 756 -18.65 6.77 19.66
N CYS A 757 -17.77 6.93 20.66
CA CYS A 757 -16.56 6.11 20.80
C CYS A 757 -16.88 4.64 21.15
N SER A 758 -17.98 4.37 21.87
CA SER A 758 -18.38 3.00 22.22
C SER A 758 -19.26 2.33 21.16
N GLU A 759 -20.15 3.08 20.50
CA GLU A 759 -21.22 2.52 19.67
C GLU A 759 -20.98 2.71 18.16
N TRP A 760 -20.10 3.63 17.76
CA TRP A 760 -19.89 3.95 16.34
C TRP A 760 -18.47 3.56 15.86
N PRO A 761 -18.34 2.45 15.10
CA PRO A 761 -17.03 1.96 14.65
C PRO A 761 -16.18 2.98 13.88
N PHE A 762 -16.82 3.89 13.14
CA PHE A 762 -16.12 4.95 12.41
C PHE A 762 -15.38 5.91 13.36
N PHE A 763 -16.08 6.37 14.40
CA PHE A 763 -15.51 7.32 15.35
C PHE A 763 -14.44 6.65 16.21
N SER A 764 -14.70 5.46 16.74
CA SER A 764 -13.71 4.71 17.54
C SER A 764 -12.42 4.42 16.76
N THR A 765 -12.54 4.04 15.49
CA THR A 765 -11.36 3.84 14.61
C THR A 765 -10.58 5.14 14.38
N ARG A 766 -11.27 6.29 14.33
CA ARG A 766 -10.65 7.60 14.15
C ARG A 766 -9.88 8.04 15.40
N ILE A 767 -10.45 7.79 16.59
CA ILE A 767 -9.77 8.03 17.87
C ILE A 767 -8.56 7.11 18.04
N GLY A 768 -8.71 5.81 17.77
CA GLY A 768 -7.58 4.86 17.85
C GLY A 768 -6.43 5.19 16.90
N MET A 769 -6.71 5.87 15.77
CA MET A 769 -5.63 6.44 14.94
C MET A 769 -4.86 7.54 15.67
N LEU A 770 -5.56 8.50 16.26
CA LEU A 770 -4.91 9.60 16.99
C LEU A 770 -4.05 9.05 18.12
N GLU A 771 -4.53 8.07 18.89
CA GLU A 771 -3.75 7.43 19.94
C GLU A 771 -2.48 6.77 19.44
N MET A 772 -2.55 6.07 18.30
CA MET A 772 -1.39 5.46 17.67
C MET A 772 -0.35 6.52 17.25
N VAL A 773 -0.81 7.64 16.67
CA VAL A 773 0.05 8.77 16.29
C VAL A 773 0.71 9.38 17.52
N PHE A 774 -0.06 9.64 18.57
CA PHE A 774 0.43 10.22 19.81
C PHE A 774 1.44 9.34 20.52
N THR A 775 1.24 8.01 20.49
CA THR A 775 2.19 7.03 21.03
C THR A 775 3.54 7.07 20.29
N LYS A 776 3.56 7.51 19.04
CA LYS A 776 4.75 7.61 18.18
C LYS A 776 5.41 8.99 18.20
N ALA A 777 4.63 10.03 18.50
CA ALA A 777 5.11 11.40 18.60
C ALA A 777 6.05 11.55 19.81
N ASP A 778 6.97 12.51 19.72
CA ASP A 778 7.94 12.77 20.78
C ASP A 778 8.20 14.28 20.88
N LEU A 779 7.59 14.90 21.91
CA LEU A 779 7.67 16.34 22.15
C LEU A 779 9.10 16.80 22.42
N TRP A 780 9.89 15.97 23.10
CA TRP A 780 11.27 16.31 23.46
C TRP A 780 12.18 16.29 22.23
N LEU A 781 12.07 15.25 21.40
CA LEU A 781 12.79 15.22 20.13
C LEU A 781 12.37 16.39 19.23
N ALA A 782 11.08 16.65 19.08
CA ALA A 782 10.60 17.78 18.28
C ALA A 782 11.14 19.13 18.78
N GLU A 783 11.24 19.32 20.10
CA GLU A 783 11.88 20.50 20.69
C GLU A 783 13.38 20.57 20.37
N HIS A 784 14.08 19.44 20.38
CA HIS A 784 15.50 19.42 20.06
C HIS A 784 15.79 19.81 18.61
N TYR A 785 14.93 19.41 17.66
CA TYR A 785 15.01 19.89 16.26
C TYR A 785 14.89 21.43 16.22
N ASP A 786 13.93 22.01 16.95
CA ASP A 786 13.76 23.46 17.00
C ASP A 786 15.00 24.17 17.57
N GLN A 787 15.46 23.73 18.74
CA GLN A 787 16.56 24.38 19.45
C GLN A 787 17.85 24.42 18.62
N ARG A 788 18.08 23.40 17.78
CA ARG A 788 19.33 23.24 17.03
C ARG A 788 19.26 23.73 15.57
N LEU A 789 18.09 23.69 14.94
CA LEU A 789 17.93 23.95 13.50
C LEU A 789 17.08 25.19 13.16
N VAL A 790 16.23 25.65 14.08
CA VAL A 790 15.26 26.72 13.82
C VAL A 790 15.77 28.04 14.38
N ASP A 791 15.56 29.13 13.62
CA ASP A 791 15.86 30.49 14.09
C ASP A 791 15.08 30.79 15.39
N PRO A 792 15.73 31.34 16.44
CA PRO A 792 15.09 31.70 17.70
C PRO A 792 13.79 32.50 17.57
N LYS A 793 13.63 33.31 16.51
CA LYS A 793 12.41 34.08 16.24
C LYS A 793 11.18 33.18 16.02
N LEU A 794 11.38 31.98 15.48
CA LEU A 794 10.31 31.02 15.15
C LEU A 794 10.05 30.02 16.28
N HIS A 795 10.85 30.04 17.37
CA HIS A 795 10.71 29.08 18.49
C HIS A 795 9.36 29.15 19.18
N ASN A 796 8.72 30.33 19.19
CA ASN A 796 7.39 30.49 19.79
C ASN A 796 6.33 29.63 19.06
N LEU A 797 6.38 29.58 17.72
CA LEU A 797 5.46 28.76 16.94
C LEU A 797 5.62 27.27 17.29
N GLY A 798 6.87 26.77 17.30
CA GLY A 798 7.14 25.39 17.67
C GLY A 798 6.70 25.05 19.10
N LYS A 799 6.90 25.97 20.06
CA LYS A 799 6.40 25.82 21.43
C LYS A 799 4.87 25.73 21.48
N THR A 800 4.17 26.59 20.73
CA THR A 800 2.70 26.55 20.62
C THR A 800 2.22 25.22 20.03
N LEU A 801 2.85 24.73 18.96
CA LEU A 801 2.47 23.45 18.35
C LEU A 801 2.67 22.27 19.31
N ARG A 802 3.79 22.24 20.05
CA ARG A 802 4.04 21.20 21.08
C ARG A 802 3.05 21.27 22.23
N ALA A 803 2.71 22.48 22.70
CA ALA A 803 1.70 22.66 23.73
C ALA A 803 0.32 22.18 23.26
N GLN A 804 -0.03 22.45 22.00
CA GLN A 804 -1.27 21.94 21.40
C GLN A 804 -1.28 20.41 21.34
N LEU A 805 -0.19 19.78 20.90
CA LEU A 805 -0.11 18.31 20.87
C LEU A 805 -0.30 17.69 22.27
N GLN A 806 0.30 18.26 23.32
CA GLN A 806 0.08 17.78 24.68
C GLN A 806 -1.39 17.93 25.11
N SER A 807 -2.01 19.08 24.82
CA SER A 807 -3.43 19.32 25.12
C SER A 807 -4.35 18.34 24.36
N ASP A 808 -4.02 18.02 23.12
CA ASP A 808 -4.77 17.07 22.30
C ASP A 808 -4.64 15.64 22.84
N ILE A 809 -3.45 15.25 23.33
CA ILE A 809 -3.23 13.97 24.03
C ILE A 809 -4.13 13.89 25.27
N ASP A 810 -4.13 14.92 26.11
CA ASP A 810 -4.93 14.95 27.33
C ASP A 810 -6.44 14.87 27.01
N THR A 811 -6.86 15.46 25.89
CA THR A 811 -8.24 15.40 25.39
C THR A 811 -8.65 14.00 24.99
N ILE A 812 -7.80 13.28 24.24
CA ILE A 812 -8.10 11.89 23.85
C ILE A 812 -8.09 10.95 25.05
N MET A 813 -7.16 11.14 25.99
CA MET A 813 -7.14 10.39 27.25
C MET A 813 -8.43 10.59 28.04
N GLU A 814 -8.89 11.83 28.18
CA GLU A 814 -10.15 12.13 28.87
C GLU A 814 -11.38 11.52 28.17
N LEU A 815 -11.36 11.42 26.83
CA LEU A 815 -12.47 10.90 26.03
C LEU A 815 -12.55 9.37 26.01
N ALA A 816 -11.42 8.69 25.78
CA ALA A 816 -11.38 7.28 25.39
C ALA A 816 -10.66 6.37 26.40
N HIS A 817 -9.64 6.84 27.13
CA HIS A 817 -8.81 6.00 27.98
C HIS A 817 -8.29 6.74 29.21
N HIS A 818 -8.74 6.34 30.41
CA HIS A 818 -8.35 7.02 31.64
C HIS A 818 -6.87 6.82 32.05
N ASP A 819 -6.21 5.72 31.64
CA ASP A 819 -4.90 5.32 32.21
C ASP A 819 -3.72 5.34 31.21
N SER A 820 -3.91 4.99 29.93
CA SER A 820 -2.84 5.00 28.92
C SER A 820 -3.37 5.00 27.48
N LEU A 821 -2.67 5.69 26.56
CA LEU A 821 -2.91 5.63 25.12
C LEU A 821 -2.79 4.18 24.60
N MET A 822 -3.73 3.78 23.73
CA MET A 822 -3.81 2.43 23.14
C MET A 822 -3.77 1.29 24.18
N GLY A 823 -4.45 1.48 25.31
CA GLY A 823 -4.52 0.48 26.39
C GLY A 823 -5.14 -0.86 25.95
N ASP A 824 -5.87 -0.88 24.84
CA ASP A 824 -6.47 -2.05 24.20
C ASP A 824 -5.48 -2.84 23.31
N LEU A 825 -4.33 -2.24 22.94
CA LEU A 825 -3.32 -2.83 22.04
C LEU A 825 -1.91 -2.86 22.67
N PRO A 826 -1.70 -3.56 23.81
CA PRO A 826 -0.43 -3.56 24.55
C PRO A 826 0.75 -4.12 23.75
N GLU A 827 0.50 -5.02 22.80
CA GLU A 827 1.54 -5.58 21.93
C GLU A 827 2.09 -4.53 20.95
N VAL A 828 1.22 -3.64 20.45
CA VAL A 828 1.61 -2.54 19.56
C VAL A 828 2.42 -1.50 20.32
N VAL A 829 2.01 -1.18 21.56
CA VAL A 829 2.73 -0.26 22.43
C VAL A 829 4.15 -0.77 22.74
N GLU A 830 4.30 -2.05 23.08
CA GLU A 830 5.63 -2.63 23.33
C GLU A 830 6.49 -2.65 22.06
N SER A 831 5.90 -2.96 20.89
CA SER A 831 6.60 -2.86 19.59
C SER A 831 7.12 -1.45 19.31
N ILE A 832 6.32 -0.42 19.57
CA ILE A 832 6.75 0.98 19.40
C ILE A 832 7.88 1.29 20.38
N ARG A 833 7.75 0.88 21.64
CA ARG A 833 8.77 1.09 22.67
C ARG A 833 10.12 0.46 22.31
N LEU A 834 10.11 -0.77 21.80
CA LEU A 834 11.32 -1.48 21.37
C LEU A 834 12.02 -0.77 20.20
N ARG A 835 11.26 -0.22 19.24
CA ARG A 835 11.80 0.51 18.09
C ARG A 835 12.35 1.88 18.47
N ASN A 836 11.73 2.59 19.42
CA ASN A 836 12.19 3.91 19.86
C ASN A 836 13.63 3.88 20.38
N VAL A 837 14.07 2.81 21.07
CA VAL A 837 15.46 2.66 21.56
C VAL A 837 16.50 2.81 20.44
N TYR A 838 16.18 2.40 19.21
CA TYR A 838 17.08 2.50 18.06
C TYR A 838 16.76 3.67 17.14
N THR A 839 15.54 4.21 17.24
CA THR A 839 15.09 5.35 16.41
C THR A 839 15.57 6.67 16.99
N ASP A 840 15.60 6.81 18.32
CA ASP A 840 16.00 8.06 18.97
C ASP A 840 17.46 8.46 18.68
N PRO A 841 18.46 7.54 18.72
CA PRO A 841 19.82 7.86 18.32
C PRO A 841 19.91 8.33 16.87
N LEU A 842 19.10 7.76 15.96
CA LEU A 842 19.03 8.20 14.57
C LEU A 842 18.42 9.60 14.46
N ASN A 843 17.40 9.93 15.25
CA ASN A 843 16.80 11.26 15.29
C ASN A 843 17.81 12.31 15.78
N LEU A 844 18.54 12.03 16.86
CA LEU A 844 19.53 12.96 17.41
C LEU A 844 20.72 13.13 16.46
N LEU A 845 21.20 12.04 15.86
CA LEU A 845 22.25 12.10 14.85
C LEU A 845 21.78 12.86 13.60
N GLN A 846 20.52 12.70 13.19
CA GLN A 846 19.92 13.46 12.08
C GLN A 846 19.93 14.97 12.35
N VAL A 847 19.61 15.40 13.58
CA VAL A 847 19.66 16.83 13.95
C VAL A 847 21.07 17.37 13.76
N GLU A 848 22.09 16.69 14.27
CA GLU A 848 23.47 17.14 14.14
C GLU A 848 23.95 17.14 12.68
N LEU A 849 23.56 16.12 11.91
CA LEU A 849 23.85 16.04 10.47
C LEU A 849 23.23 17.20 9.68
N LEU A 850 21.95 17.51 9.93
CA LEU A 850 21.26 18.65 9.31
C LEU A 850 21.94 19.97 9.70
N HIS A 851 22.30 20.13 10.97
CA HIS A 851 22.99 21.33 11.46
C HIS A 851 24.33 21.53 10.73
N ARG A 852 25.17 20.49 10.65
CA ARG A 852 26.46 20.55 9.94
C ARG A 852 26.30 20.84 8.45
N LEU A 853 25.37 20.15 7.77
CA LEU A 853 25.15 20.29 6.32
C LEU A 853 24.53 21.64 5.92
N ARG A 854 23.66 22.21 6.75
CA ARG A 854 23.02 23.51 6.50
C ARG A 854 23.97 24.69 6.74
N ASN A 855 25.03 24.48 7.53
CA ASN A 855 26.09 25.46 7.76
C ASN A 855 27.24 25.36 6.74
N GLN A 856 27.19 24.40 5.80
CA GLN A 856 28.13 24.27 4.69
C GLN A 856 27.54 24.82 3.39
N ASP A 857 28.38 25.45 2.57
CA ASP A 857 28.00 25.82 1.19
C ASP A 857 27.61 24.57 0.40
N GLU A 858 26.56 24.65 -0.44
CA GLU A 858 26.05 23.48 -1.17
C GLU A 858 27.10 22.81 -2.06
N GLU A 859 28.04 23.56 -2.63
CA GLU A 859 29.13 23.03 -3.47
C GLU A 859 30.22 22.28 -2.69
N ASN A 860 30.29 22.49 -1.36
CA ASN A 860 31.33 21.97 -0.49
C ASN A 860 30.80 20.94 0.53
N ARG A 861 29.58 20.43 0.34
CA ARG A 861 28.98 19.46 1.27
C ARG A 861 29.76 18.16 1.28
N ASP A 862 30.04 17.68 2.49
CA ASP A 862 30.74 16.41 2.69
C ASP A 862 29.84 15.22 2.29
N PRO A 863 30.25 14.39 1.30
CA PRO A 863 29.48 13.23 0.86
C PRO A 863 29.21 12.21 1.97
N ILE A 864 30.09 12.10 2.97
CA ILE A 864 29.93 11.20 4.13
C ILE A 864 28.77 11.66 5.00
N LEU A 865 28.67 12.98 5.25
CA LEU A 865 27.57 13.56 6.04
C LEU A 865 26.24 13.43 5.31
N GLU A 866 26.23 13.68 3.99
CA GLU A 866 25.03 13.47 3.17
C GLU A 866 24.59 12.02 3.23
N GLN A 867 25.51 11.07 3.00
CA GLN A 867 25.20 9.64 3.06
C GLN A 867 24.65 9.25 4.43
N ALA A 868 25.27 9.67 5.52
CA ALA A 868 24.78 9.38 6.86
C ALA A 868 23.38 9.96 7.10
N LEU A 869 23.08 11.17 6.59
CA LEU A 869 21.75 11.78 6.68
C LEU A 869 20.71 10.95 5.92
N MET A 870 21.05 10.44 4.74
CA MET A 870 20.15 9.54 4.00
C MET A 870 19.85 8.25 4.79
N ILE A 871 20.84 7.72 5.52
CA ILE A 871 20.69 6.52 6.36
C ILE A 871 19.78 6.82 7.55
N THR A 872 19.94 7.96 8.22
CA THR A 872 19.04 8.33 9.33
C THR A 872 17.62 8.52 8.84
N ILE A 873 17.40 9.18 7.70
CA ILE A 873 16.07 9.35 7.11
C ILE A 873 15.40 8.00 6.85
N THR A 874 16.13 7.06 6.24
CA THR A 874 15.63 5.72 5.92
C THR A 874 15.36 4.91 7.20
N GLY A 875 16.27 4.97 8.17
CA GLY A 875 16.13 4.27 9.45
C GLY A 875 14.95 4.78 10.26
N ILE A 876 14.79 6.09 10.41
CA ILE A 876 13.64 6.69 11.13
C ILE A 876 12.34 6.26 10.46
N ALA A 877 12.26 6.30 9.13
CA ALA A 877 11.07 5.84 8.42
C ALA A 877 10.74 4.36 8.68
N ALA A 878 11.74 3.49 8.65
CA ALA A 878 11.58 2.07 8.97
C ALA A 878 11.17 1.83 10.44
N GLY A 879 11.59 2.71 11.35
CA GLY A 879 11.20 2.69 12.77
C GLY A 879 9.77 3.18 12.99
N MET A 880 9.37 4.27 12.34
CA MET A 880 8.05 4.88 12.52
C MET A 880 6.93 4.13 11.80
N ARG A 881 7.22 3.47 10.65
CA ARG A 881 6.22 2.80 9.80
C ARG A 881 5.08 3.77 9.42
N ASN A 882 3.83 3.38 9.62
CA ASN A 882 2.63 4.17 9.31
C ASN A 882 2.38 5.31 10.31
N THR A 883 2.02 6.49 9.83
CA THR A 883 2.01 7.71 10.66
C THR A 883 0.95 8.75 10.27
N GLY A 884 0.36 8.61 9.09
CA GLY A 884 -0.75 9.41 8.57
C GLY A 884 -1.61 8.50 7.72
#